data_AF-A0A3C0VA63-F1
#
_entry.id   AF-A0A3C0VA63-F1
#
_cell.length_a   1.000
_cell.length_b   1.000
_cell.length_c   1.000
_cell.angle_alpha   90.00
_cell.angle_beta   90.00
_cell.angle_gamma   90.00
#
_symmetry.space_group_name_H-M   'P 1'
#
loop_
_entity.id
_entity.type
_entity.pdbx_description
1 polymer ?
#
loop_
_entity_poly.entity_id
_entity_poly.type
_entity_poly.pdbx_seq_one_letter_code
_entity_poly.pdbx_strand_id
1 'polypeptide(L)'
;MGRGFEVHAEKRAPGAPAEEGGPAAARETHMEMHAGAAAGKSPEERVALVGTPNVGKSVLFGLLTGTYATVSNYPGTTVEVTRGNAAVHGRRLVCIDTPGINSIVPMSEDEQVTRDILLAERPVTVVQVGDSKNLVRALLITLQLAEMELPLILDLNMEDEARDRGILIDTQALGRALGIEVISTVAPERKGLGELRRALASRAAAVPSAAVRYHKVIEDYAGRIAALLPPAAGPARALALMALSRDETLGPRLRCALDAAAVETIERLRGECERAFARPVGTAIHEARLRKARELAEAATTRVAASPYPIMRTLGAACMHPVWGACILAAVLLGLYGFVGVLGAGVLVDFAEDAVFNGYVNPFFTRAAELLVPTQFLRDMLVGPYGVITMALTYALAIILPITAAFFLAFGVLEDTGYLPRLAVMADRFFRLMGLSGKAVLPMVLGLGCGTMAVMTTRVLETRRDRLIATFLLALAVPCAAQLGVIMGMLGGLSLTAFAIWIGCLGAVLLLAGRLAALIVPGERTGFILEIPPFRLPSAGNVLLKTGHRVVWYLREAAPLFVYGTLALFLLDKAGLLDTLKEALAPVITDFLGLPREATAAFLVGFLRRDYGAAGLHALRDQGMLDPVQTMVSLLTLTLFVPCLAHFLMMIKERGLRPAVCMFVIIAVLAVAAGGALNWTLRALAIPLG
;
A
#
# COMPACT_ATOMS: atom_id res chain seq x y z
N MET A 1 -37.52 23.17 -25.66
CA MET A 1 -36.15 23.33 -25.13
C MET A 1 -35.82 22.02 -24.39
N GLY A 2 -35.30 20.93 -24.96
CA GLY A 2 -34.27 20.73 -26.00
C GLY A 2 -32.88 20.78 -25.35
N ARG A 3 -32.11 19.71 -25.13
CA ARG A 3 -32.11 18.32 -25.62
C ARG A 3 -31.47 17.38 -24.59
N GLY A 4 -32.03 16.18 -24.42
CA GLY A 4 -31.36 15.01 -23.84
C GLY A 4 -30.58 14.26 -24.92
N PHE A 5 -29.46 13.66 -24.52
CA PHE A 5 -28.57 12.89 -25.40
C PHE A 5 -29.02 11.43 -25.48
N GLU A 6 -29.28 10.97 -26.70
CA GLU A 6 -29.55 9.58 -27.07
C GLU A 6 -28.26 8.75 -27.15
N VAL A 7 -28.35 7.51 -26.69
CA VAL A 7 -27.35 6.44 -26.83
C VAL A 7 -27.78 5.58 -28.02
N HIS A 8 -26.99 5.56 -29.10
CA HIS A 8 -27.19 4.61 -30.19
C HIS A 8 -26.27 3.40 -30.03
N ALA A 9 -26.89 2.25 -29.81
CA ALA A 9 -26.32 0.92 -29.96
C ALA A 9 -26.45 0.48 -31.44
N GLU A 10 -25.37 -0.06 -32.02
CA GLU A 10 -25.40 -0.61 -33.37
C GLU A 10 -25.11 -2.12 -33.38
N LYS A 11 -25.89 -2.80 -34.25
CA LYS A 11 -26.18 -4.24 -34.32
C LYS A 11 -25.05 -5.05 -34.97
N ARG A 12 -24.87 -6.30 -34.52
CA ARG A 12 -24.16 -7.38 -35.25
C ARG A 12 -25.12 -8.10 -36.20
N ALA A 13 -24.65 -8.44 -37.40
CA ALA A 13 -25.30 -9.34 -38.37
C ALA A 13 -24.64 -10.75 -38.36
N PRO A 14 -25.36 -11.85 -38.69
CA PRO A 14 -24.82 -13.22 -38.75
C PRO A 14 -24.75 -13.82 -40.18
N GLY A 15 -23.82 -14.79 -40.38
CA GLY A 15 -23.74 -15.73 -41.53
C GLY A 15 -22.28 -16.07 -41.89
N ALA A 16 -21.68 -17.18 -41.40
CA ALA A 16 -21.61 -18.57 -41.93
C ALA A 16 -20.37 -18.83 -42.84
N PRO A 17 -19.81 -20.05 -43.00
CA PRO A 17 -19.88 -21.31 -42.21
C PRO A 17 -18.48 -21.81 -41.74
N ALA A 18 -18.45 -22.99 -41.11
CA ALA A 18 -17.29 -23.69 -40.57
C ALA A 18 -16.51 -24.49 -41.63
N GLU A 19 -15.17 -24.53 -41.53
CA GLU A 19 -14.30 -25.53 -42.15
C GLU A 19 -13.05 -25.81 -41.27
N GLU A 20 -12.57 -27.05 -41.37
CA GLU A 20 -11.60 -27.77 -40.53
C GLU A 20 -10.12 -27.53 -40.90
N GLY A 21 -9.18 -27.86 -40.00
CA GLY A 21 -7.78 -28.26 -40.33
C GLY A 21 -6.64 -27.27 -39.99
N GLY A 22 -5.67 -27.68 -39.14
CA GLY A 22 -4.51 -26.89 -38.66
C GLY A 22 -3.31 -26.77 -39.64
N PRO A 23 -2.03 -26.64 -39.19
CA PRO A 23 -1.46 -26.37 -37.87
C PRO A 23 -0.59 -25.07 -37.83
N ALA A 24 0.03 -24.84 -36.67
CA ALA A 24 0.82 -23.67 -36.28
C ALA A 24 1.89 -23.20 -37.29
N ALA A 25 1.88 -21.89 -37.59
CA ALA A 25 3.00 -21.17 -38.18
C ALA A 25 3.09 -19.76 -37.57
N ALA A 26 4.33 -19.29 -37.43
CA ALA A 26 4.79 -18.12 -36.71
C ALA A 26 3.91 -16.86 -36.89
N ARG A 27 3.48 -16.26 -35.77
CA ARG A 27 2.95 -14.90 -35.76
C ARG A 27 4.09 -13.91 -35.55
N GLU A 28 4.59 -13.37 -36.65
CA GLU A 28 5.32 -12.12 -36.67
C GLU A 28 4.39 -11.00 -36.17
N THR A 29 4.69 -10.45 -35.00
CA THR A 29 4.00 -9.28 -34.46
C THR A 29 4.50 -8.03 -35.19
N HIS A 30 3.79 -7.65 -36.26
CA HIS A 30 3.88 -6.31 -36.84
C HIS A 30 3.46 -5.29 -35.77
N MET A 31 4.43 -4.49 -35.32
CA MET A 31 4.20 -3.32 -34.48
C MET A 31 3.76 -2.16 -35.39
N GLU A 32 2.45 -2.06 -35.66
CA GLU A 32 1.87 -0.89 -36.30
C GLU A 32 1.94 0.31 -35.34
N MET A 33 2.87 1.23 -35.62
CA MET A 33 2.84 2.56 -35.02
C MET A 33 1.64 3.32 -35.60
N HIS A 34 0.64 3.58 -34.76
CA HIS A 34 -0.41 4.55 -35.05
C HIS A 34 0.17 5.96 -35.17
N ALA A 35 0.63 6.33 -36.37
CA ALA A 35 0.71 7.71 -36.80
C ALA A 35 -0.69 8.21 -37.20
N GLY A 36 -1.56 8.36 -36.20
CA GLY A 36 -2.84 9.04 -36.38
C GLY A 36 -2.62 10.54 -36.46
N ALA A 37 -2.70 11.10 -37.67
CA ALA A 37 -2.72 12.53 -37.91
C ALA A 37 -3.95 13.17 -37.23
N ALA A 38 -3.76 13.70 -36.02
CA ALA A 38 -4.73 14.54 -35.35
C ALA A 38 -4.55 15.99 -35.84
N ALA A 39 -5.54 16.47 -36.59
CA ALA A 39 -5.66 17.85 -37.02
C ALA A 39 -5.68 18.84 -35.83
N GLY A 40 -4.84 19.88 -35.89
CA GLY A 40 -5.19 21.21 -35.36
C GLY A 40 -5.11 21.49 -33.85
N LYS A 41 -4.40 20.69 -33.02
CA LYS A 41 -4.09 21.09 -31.63
C LYS A 41 -2.62 21.52 -31.52
N SER A 42 -2.35 22.68 -30.92
CA SER A 42 -1.00 23.05 -30.49
C SER A 42 -0.43 21.92 -29.62
N PRO A 43 0.85 21.52 -29.80
CA PRO A 43 1.42 20.42 -29.05
C PRO A 43 1.26 20.69 -27.55
N GLU A 44 0.56 19.78 -26.84
CA GLU A 44 0.38 19.87 -25.40
C GLU A 44 1.75 19.84 -24.73
N GLU A 45 2.08 20.87 -23.95
CA GLU A 45 3.37 20.97 -23.28
C GLU A 45 3.47 19.91 -22.17
N ARG A 46 4.44 19.01 -22.31
CA ARG A 46 4.64 17.89 -21.38
C ARG A 46 5.76 18.16 -20.40
N VAL A 47 5.51 17.84 -19.14
CA VAL A 47 6.48 17.85 -18.06
C VAL A 47 6.60 16.44 -17.50
N ALA A 48 7.81 15.89 -17.43
CA ALA A 48 8.04 14.59 -16.80
C ALA A 48 8.66 14.78 -15.40
N LEU A 49 8.10 14.11 -14.40
CA LEU A 49 8.71 14.01 -13.08
C LEU A 49 9.57 12.75 -13.02
N VAL A 50 10.87 12.91 -12.79
CA VAL A 50 11.84 11.80 -12.72
C VAL A 50 12.54 11.83 -11.37
N GLY A 51 12.84 10.68 -10.77
CA GLY A 51 13.57 10.66 -9.51
C GLY A 51 13.69 9.25 -8.94
N THR A 52 14.45 9.11 -7.87
CA THR A 52 14.54 7.82 -7.17
C THR A 52 13.22 7.46 -6.49
N PRO A 53 12.98 6.18 -6.19
CA PRO A 53 11.83 5.79 -5.37
C PRO A 53 11.81 6.55 -4.04
N ASN A 54 10.60 6.86 -3.54
CA ASN A 54 10.35 7.47 -2.22
C ASN A 54 10.88 8.89 -1.98
N VAL A 55 11.28 9.64 -3.00
CA VAL A 55 11.74 11.05 -2.85
C VAL A 55 10.62 12.08 -2.77
N GLY A 56 9.36 11.66 -2.70
CA GLY A 56 8.20 12.56 -2.69
C GLY A 56 7.70 12.98 -4.09
N LYS A 57 8.16 12.33 -5.16
CA LYS A 57 7.72 12.56 -6.55
C LYS A 57 6.20 12.58 -6.70
N SER A 58 5.49 11.56 -6.21
CA SER A 58 4.02 11.48 -6.32
C SER A 58 3.29 12.50 -5.43
N VAL A 59 3.91 12.97 -4.34
CA VAL A 59 3.37 14.08 -3.53
C VAL A 59 3.45 15.38 -4.33
N LEU A 60 4.60 15.65 -4.94
CA LEU A 60 4.80 16.80 -5.80
C LEU A 60 3.87 16.76 -7.02
N PHE A 61 3.69 15.60 -7.64
CA PHE A 61 2.71 15.36 -8.70
C PHE A 61 1.29 15.77 -8.28
N GLY A 62 0.83 15.31 -7.12
CA GLY A 62 -0.49 15.66 -6.58
C GLY A 62 -0.63 17.16 -6.31
N LEU A 63 0.42 17.81 -5.81
CA LEU A 63 0.43 19.26 -5.56
C LEU A 63 0.46 20.10 -6.83
N LEU A 64 0.99 19.57 -7.93
CA LEU A 64 1.01 20.23 -9.24
C LEU A 64 -0.30 20.04 -10.02
N THR A 65 -0.93 18.85 -9.91
CA THR A 65 -2.12 18.47 -10.70
C THR A 65 -3.44 18.66 -9.96
N GLY A 66 -3.41 18.79 -8.64
CA GLY A 66 -4.55 19.19 -7.81
C GLY A 66 -5.56 18.09 -7.50
N THR A 67 -5.87 17.15 -8.41
CA THR A 67 -6.70 15.94 -8.13
C THR A 67 -6.97 15.03 -9.34
N TYR A 68 -6.92 15.52 -10.58
CA TYR A 68 -7.29 14.73 -11.76
C TYR A 68 -6.08 14.04 -12.39
N ALA A 69 -5.96 12.74 -12.14
CA ALA A 69 -4.88 11.91 -12.66
C ALA A 69 -5.45 10.63 -13.28
N THR A 70 -4.98 10.29 -14.48
CA THR A 70 -5.29 9.04 -15.17
C THR A 70 -4.14 8.08 -14.94
N VAL A 71 -4.43 6.94 -14.33
CA VAL A 71 -3.46 5.84 -14.14
C VAL A 71 -3.70 4.81 -15.23
N SER A 72 -2.66 4.47 -15.98
CA SER A 72 -2.71 3.45 -17.03
C SER A 72 -1.41 2.65 -17.06
N ASN A 73 -1.48 1.38 -17.43
CA ASN A 73 -0.27 0.59 -17.69
C ASN A 73 0.44 1.10 -18.94
N TYR A 74 1.76 1.16 -18.89
CA TYR A 74 2.56 1.45 -20.08
C TYR A 74 2.41 0.32 -21.11
N PRO A 75 2.32 0.62 -22.42
CA PRO A 75 2.04 -0.39 -23.44
C PRO A 75 2.98 -1.60 -23.36
N GLY A 76 2.40 -2.79 -23.22
CA GLY A 76 3.15 -4.04 -23.17
C GLY A 76 3.81 -4.36 -21.83
N THR A 77 3.56 -3.59 -20.76
CA THR A 77 4.17 -3.84 -19.44
C THR A 77 3.13 -3.79 -18.30
N THR A 78 3.53 -4.25 -17.11
CA THR A 78 2.72 -4.13 -15.88
C THR A 78 2.98 -2.84 -15.09
N VAL A 79 3.77 -1.92 -15.67
CA VAL A 79 4.23 -0.72 -14.99
C VAL A 79 3.19 0.40 -15.14
N GLU A 80 2.69 0.90 -14.01
CA GLU A 80 1.71 1.98 -13.97
C GLU A 80 2.38 3.34 -14.24
N VAL A 81 1.82 4.11 -15.17
CA VAL A 81 2.21 5.48 -15.46
C VAL A 81 1.02 6.38 -15.18
N THR A 82 1.26 7.44 -14.40
CA THR A 82 0.22 8.39 -14.03
C THR A 82 0.37 9.69 -14.81
N ARG A 83 -0.70 10.17 -15.43
CA ARG A 83 -0.75 11.44 -16.16
C ARG A 83 -1.78 12.36 -15.54
N GLY A 84 -1.48 13.65 -15.44
CA GLY A 84 -2.41 14.62 -14.88
C GLY A 84 -2.24 16.00 -15.47
N ASN A 85 -3.33 16.76 -15.51
CA ASN A 85 -3.28 18.14 -16.01
C ASN A 85 -2.84 19.07 -14.87
N ALA A 86 -1.80 19.86 -15.11
CA ALA A 86 -1.32 20.88 -14.20
C ALA A 86 -1.62 22.27 -14.77
N ALA A 87 -2.25 23.13 -13.96
CA ALA A 87 -2.47 24.53 -14.27
C ALA A 87 -1.44 25.37 -13.52
N VAL A 88 -0.42 25.87 -14.22
CA VAL A 88 0.68 26.64 -13.63
C VAL A 88 0.63 28.06 -14.20
N HIS A 89 0.24 29.05 -13.38
CA HIS A 89 0.16 30.47 -13.75
C HIS A 89 -0.53 30.72 -15.12
N GLY A 90 -1.65 30.04 -15.39
CA GLY A 90 -2.42 30.19 -16.63
C GLY A 90 -1.98 29.29 -17.80
N ARG A 91 -0.88 28.55 -17.66
CA ARG A 91 -0.45 27.53 -18.64
C ARG A 91 -1.03 26.15 -18.29
N ARG A 92 -1.49 25.43 -19.32
CA ARG A 92 -1.92 24.03 -19.20
C ARG A 92 -0.76 23.11 -19.59
N LEU A 93 -0.28 22.34 -18.63
CA LEU A 93 0.79 21.37 -18.80
C LEU A 93 0.24 19.96 -18.56
N VAL A 94 0.72 18.99 -19.33
CA VAL A 94 0.48 17.57 -19.05
C VAL A 94 1.66 17.07 -18.24
N CYS A 95 1.42 16.79 -16.96
CA CYS A 95 2.41 16.22 -16.06
C CYS A 95 2.38 14.70 -16.15
N ILE A 96 3.55 14.09 -16.33
CA ILE A 96 3.74 12.64 -16.40
C ILE A 96 4.55 12.23 -15.16
N ASP A 97 3.96 11.41 -14.30
CA ASP A 97 4.67 10.78 -13.20
C ASP A 97 5.32 9.49 -13.70
N THR A 98 6.65 9.49 -13.89
CA THR A 98 7.36 8.27 -14.31
C THR A 98 7.57 7.34 -13.12
N PRO A 99 7.79 6.04 -13.32
CA PRO A 99 8.29 5.16 -12.26
C PRO A 99 9.56 5.70 -11.59
N GLY A 100 9.81 5.27 -10.34
CA GLY A 100 11.01 5.66 -9.61
C GLY A 100 12.23 4.87 -10.09
N ILE A 101 13.31 5.56 -10.46
CA ILE A 101 14.49 4.94 -11.08
C ILE A 101 15.78 5.25 -10.32
N ASN A 102 16.77 4.35 -10.37
CA ASN A 102 18.11 4.61 -9.83
C ASN A 102 19.12 4.96 -10.93
N SER A 103 18.84 4.48 -12.14
CA SER A 103 19.66 4.67 -13.33
C SER A 103 18.75 4.81 -14.55
N ILE A 104 19.22 5.52 -15.57
CA ILE A 104 18.56 5.56 -16.89
C ILE A 104 18.95 4.32 -17.70
N VAL A 105 20.14 3.76 -17.46
CA VAL A 105 20.52 2.44 -17.97
C VAL A 105 19.73 1.38 -17.19
N PRO A 106 18.76 0.68 -17.79
CA PRO A 106 17.80 -0.11 -17.04
C PRO A 106 18.35 -1.42 -16.47
N MET A 107 17.98 -1.70 -15.23
CA MET A 107 18.07 -3.03 -14.60
C MET A 107 16.70 -3.57 -14.16
N SER A 108 15.63 -2.81 -14.36
CA SER A 108 14.25 -3.17 -14.06
C SER A 108 13.29 -2.66 -15.14
N GLU A 109 12.07 -3.22 -15.17
CA GLU A 109 11.00 -2.75 -16.06
C GLU A 109 10.65 -1.28 -15.81
N ASP A 110 10.66 -0.82 -14.56
CA ASP A 110 10.40 0.57 -14.17
C ASP A 110 11.43 1.54 -14.79
N GLU A 111 12.70 1.15 -14.76
CA GLU A 111 13.80 1.92 -15.36
C GLU A 111 13.70 1.93 -16.88
N GLN A 112 13.35 0.79 -17.48
CA GLN A 112 13.14 0.67 -18.91
C GLN A 112 12.01 1.58 -19.39
N VAL A 113 10.84 1.52 -18.73
CA VAL A 113 9.67 2.33 -19.05
C VAL A 113 9.98 3.83 -18.90
N THR A 114 10.68 4.23 -17.84
CA THR A 114 11.04 5.64 -17.64
C THR A 114 11.97 6.14 -18.74
N ARG A 115 13.03 5.39 -19.08
CA ARG A 115 13.92 5.73 -20.20
C ARG A 115 13.15 5.84 -21.52
N ASP A 116 12.27 4.88 -21.80
CA ASP A 116 11.51 4.83 -23.04
C ASP A 116 10.53 6.01 -23.16
N ILE A 117 9.87 6.41 -22.06
CA ILE A 117 9.06 7.64 -21.99
C ILE A 117 9.93 8.87 -22.31
N LEU A 118 11.10 9.01 -21.68
CA LEU A 118 11.98 10.17 -21.90
C LEU A 118 12.50 10.25 -23.34
N LEU A 119 12.83 9.11 -23.95
CA LEU A 119 13.33 9.04 -25.33
C LEU A 119 12.21 9.19 -26.38
N ALA A 120 11.01 8.66 -26.14
CA ALA A 120 9.90 8.68 -27.10
C ALA A 120 9.09 9.98 -27.02
N GLU A 121 8.76 10.45 -25.81
CA GLU A 121 7.90 11.62 -25.64
C GLU A 121 8.67 12.94 -25.62
N ARG A 122 10.00 12.90 -25.37
CA ARG A 122 10.91 14.05 -25.29
C ARG A 122 10.25 15.28 -24.63
N PRO A 123 9.97 15.22 -23.31
CA PRO A 123 9.25 16.28 -22.62
C PRO A 123 9.97 17.63 -22.74
N VAL A 124 9.19 18.70 -22.79
CA VAL A 124 9.70 20.09 -22.90
C VAL A 124 10.43 20.50 -21.62
N THR A 125 10.12 19.84 -20.49
CA THR A 125 10.82 20.03 -19.23
C THR A 125 10.80 18.72 -18.44
N VAL A 126 11.96 18.34 -17.92
CA VAL A 126 12.09 17.30 -16.89
C VAL A 126 12.26 18.00 -15.56
N VAL A 127 11.40 17.68 -14.58
CA VAL A 127 11.63 18.05 -13.19
C VAL A 127 12.19 16.81 -12.50
N GLN A 128 13.47 16.85 -12.18
CA GLN A 128 14.08 15.79 -11.42
C GLN A 128 13.86 16.05 -9.92
N VAL A 129 13.14 15.16 -9.26
CA VAL A 129 12.98 15.18 -7.80
C VAL A 129 14.10 14.35 -7.17
N GLY A 130 15.01 15.03 -6.47
CA GLY A 130 16.14 14.44 -5.77
C GLY A 130 15.94 14.46 -4.25
N ASP A 131 16.50 13.47 -3.55
CA ASP A 131 16.56 13.47 -2.09
C ASP A 131 17.77 14.29 -1.61
N SER A 132 17.50 15.39 -0.91
CA SER A 132 18.53 16.27 -0.33
C SER A 132 19.46 15.54 0.64
N LYS A 133 19.01 14.48 1.32
CA LYS A 133 19.88 13.69 2.22
C LYS A 133 20.94 12.89 1.45
N ASN A 134 20.67 12.58 0.18
CA ASN A 134 21.44 11.69 -0.66
C ASN A 134 21.82 12.37 -2.00
N LEU A 135 22.38 13.58 -1.92
CA LEU A 135 22.68 14.42 -3.09
C LEU A 135 23.48 13.70 -4.19
N VAL A 136 24.47 12.87 -3.83
CA VAL A 136 25.26 12.09 -4.82
C VAL A 136 24.37 11.21 -5.69
N ARG A 137 23.36 10.55 -5.10
CA ARG A 137 22.44 9.68 -5.84
C ARG A 137 21.52 10.48 -6.75
N ALA A 138 21.06 11.64 -6.31
CA ALA A 138 20.32 12.56 -7.18
C ALA A 138 21.19 13.00 -8.36
N LEU A 139 22.42 13.46 -8.10
CA LEU A 139 23.32 13.94 -9.15
C LEU A 139 23.72 12.86 -10.15
N LEU A 140 23.76 11.58 -9.77
CA LEU A 140 23.97 10.48 -10.73
C LEU A 140 22.89 10.43 -11.81
N ILE A 141 21.63 10.69 -11.47
CA ILE A 141 20.53 10.77 -12.43
C ILE A 141 20.64 12.07 -13.22
N THR A 142 20.97 13.19 -12.57
CA THR A 142 21.17 14.50 -13.21
C THR A 142 22.19 14.42 -14.34
N LEU A 143 23.34 13.76 -14.11
CA LEU A 143 24.38 13.59 -15.12
C LEU A 143 23.92 12.73 -16.30
N GLN A 144 23.10 11.71 -16.06
CA GLN A 144 22.54 10.89 -17.14
C GLN A 144 21.48 11.64 -17.96
N LEU A 145 20.63 12.44 -17.30
CA LEU A 145 19.68 13.32 -17.97
C LEU A 145 20.39 14.41 -18.79
N ALA A 146 21.54 14.89 -18.31
CA ALA A 146 22.41 15.81 -19.06
C ALA A 146 22.96 15.17 -20.33
N GLU A 147 23.39 13.90 -20.26
CA GLU A 147 23.84 13.15 -21.44
C GLU A 147 22.73 12.91 -22.46
N MET A 148 21.48 12.82 -22.01
CA MET A 148 20.29 12.76 -22.87
C MET A 148 19.87 14.12 -23.44
N GLU A 149 20.62 15.20 -23.15
CA GLU A 149 20.35 16.55 -23.66
C GLU A 149 18.92 17.04 -23.31
N LEU A 150 18.41 16.63 -22.15
CA LEU A 150 17.05 17.00 -21.71
C LEU A 150 17.06 18.29 -20.88
N PRO A 151 16.13 19.23 -21.13
CA PRO A 151 15.99 20.44 -20.33
C PRO A 151 15.47 20.10 -18.93
N LEU A 152 16.26 20.46 -17.91
CA LEU A 152 16.09 19.99 -16.54
C LEU A 152 15.86 21.14 -15.55
N ILE A 153 14.98 20.90 -14.57
CA ILE A 153 14.93 21.61 -13.29
C ILE A 153 15.19 20.58 -12.20
N LEU A 154 16.16 20.84 -11.32
CA LEU A 154 16.45 19.94 -10.20
C LEU A 154 15.71 20.42 -8.95
N ASP A 155 14.73 19.65 -8.52
CA ASP A 155 14.00 19.84 -7.27
C ASP A 155 14.60 18.96 -6.16
N LEU A 156 15.37 19.55 -5.27
CA LEU A 156 15.93 18.90 -4.09
C LEU A 156 14.89 18.91 -2.97
N ASN A 157 14.11 17.83 -2.89
CA ASN A 157 13.09 17.66 -1.87
C ASN A 157 13.70 17.15 -0.56
N MET A 158 12.94 17.21 0.54
CA MET A 158 13.35 16.80 1.89
C MET A 158 14.49 17.64 2.48
N GLU A 159 14.49 18.95 2.24
CA GLU A 159 15.49 19.88 2.81
C GLU A 159 15.50 19.86 4.35
N ASP A 160 14.32 19.73 4.95
CA ASP A 160 14.13 19.59 6.40
C ASP A 160 14.91 18.38 6.95
N GLU A 161 14.79 17.23 6.30
CA GLU A 161 15.48 16.01 6.74
C GLU A 161 16.99 16.07 6.48
N ALA A 162 17.43 16.78 5.42
CA ALA A 162 18.85 17.01 5.16
C ALA A 162 19.47 17.91 6.23
N ARG A 163 18.78 19.02 6.59
CA ARG A 163 19.19 19.89 7.71
C ARG A 163 19.28 19.12 9.02
N ASP A 164 18.35 18.21 9.27
CA ASP A 164 18.37 17.38 10.48
C ASP A 164 19.62 16.48 10.56
N ARG A 165 20.16 16.06 9.41
CA ARG A 165 21.42 15.32 9.31
C ARG A 165 22.67 16.21 9.34
N GLY A 166 22.51 17.52 9.49
CA GLY A 166 23.60 18.50 9.41
C GLY A 166 24.10 18.72 7.98
N ILE A 167 23.27 18.42 6.97
CA ILE A 167 23.61 18.59 5.56
C ILE A 167 22.94 19.89 5.10
N LEU A 168 23.75 20.91 4.81
CA LEU A 168 23.30 22.14 4.16
C LEU A 168 23.76 22.13 2.71
N ILE A 169 22.82 22.32 1.78
CA ILE A 169 23.11 22.36 0.34
C ILE A 169 22.98 23.81 -0.14
N ASP A 170 24.04 24.32 -0.76
CA ASP A 170 24.01 25.58 -1.49
C ASP A 170 23.42 25.33 -2.88
N THR A 171 22.10 25.54 -3.00
CA THR A 171 21.37 25.37 -4.27
C THR A 171 21.85 26.33 -5.35
N GLN A 172 22.30 27.54 -4.99
CA GLN A 172 22.78 28.51 -5.97
C GLN A 172 24.15 28.10 -6.52
N ALA A 173 25.06 27.64 -5.67
CA ALA A 173 26.36 27.12 -6.11
C ALA A 173 26.18 25.87 -6.99
N LEU A 174 25.28 24.96 -6.58
CA LEU A 174 24.98 23.77 -7.37
C LEU A 174 24.35 24.12 -8.71
N GLY A 175 23.40 25.07 -8.74
CA GLY A 175 22.77 25.55 -9.96
C GLY A 175 23.77 26.20 -10.92
N ARG A 176 24.71 27.01 -10.41
CA ARG A 176 25.82 27.56 -11.22
C ARG A 176 26.73 26.46 -11.77
N ALA A 177 27.06 25.44 -10.98
CA ALA A 177 27.93 24.35 -11.39
C ALA A 177 27.28 23.42 -12.44
N LEU A 178 25.97 23.23 -12.35
CA LEU A 178 25.19 22.43 -13.28
C LEU A 178 24.67 23.23 -14.49
N GLY A 179 24.62 24.55 -14.42
CA GLY A 179 24.00 25.40 -15.43
C GLY A 179 22.48 25.29 -15.52
N ILE A 180 21.81 24.88 -14.44
CA ILE A 180 20.35 24.69 -14.37
C ILE A 180 19.78 25.33 -13.11
N GLU A 181 18.46 25.53 -13.09
CA GLU A 181 17.74 25.93 -11.88
C GLU A 181 17.70 24.77 -10.88
N VAL A 182 18.14 25.03 -9.65
CA VAL A 182 18.10 24.10 -8.52
C VAL A 182 17.24 24.71 -7.43
N ILE A 183 16.15 24.03 -7.10
CA ILE A 183 15.15 24.50 -6.14
C ILE A 183 15.13 23.53 -4.97
N SER A 184 14.98 24.06 -3.75
CA SER A 184 14.83 23.24 -2.55
C SER A 184 13.36 23.21 -2.13
N THR A 185 12.83 22.02 -1.84
CA THR A 185 11.43 21.86 -1.43
C THR A 185 11.27 21.01 -0.18
N VAL A 186 10.15 21.25 0.50
CA VAL A 186 9.57 20.34 1.50
C VAL A 186 8.13 20.08 1.04
N ALA A 187 7.96 19.09 0.16
CA ALA A 187 6.69 18.87 -0.53
C ALA A 187 5.47 18.77 0.41
N PRO A 188 5.51 18.02 1.55
CA PRO A 188 4.38 17.96 2.47
C PRO A 188 3.99 19.30 3.09
N GLU A 189 4.95 20.20 3.31
CA GLU A 189 4.74 21.54 3.87
C GLU A 189 4.47 22.60 2.79
N ARG A 190 4.47 22.22 1.51
CA ARG A 190 4.34 23.11 0.34
C ARG A 190 5.40 24.22 0.27
N LYS A 191 6.51 24.09 0.99
CA LYS A 191 7.66 25.01 0.92
C LYS A 191 8.42 24.79 -0.40
N GLY A 192 8.83 25.87 -1.04
CA GLY A 192 9.52 25.84 -2.35
C GLY A 192 8.60 25.59 -3.56
N LEU A 193 7.35 25.14 -3.35
CA LEU A 193 6.42 24.85 -4.47
C LEU A 193 6.10 26.09 -5.33
N GLY A 194 6.06 27.27 -4.71
CA GLY A 194 5.86 28.53 -5.43
C GLY A 194 7.05 28.89 -6.34
N GLU A 195 8.27 28.54 -5.95
CA GLU A 195 9.46 28.69 -6.79
C GLU A 195 9.44 27.71 -7.95
N LEU A 196 9.14 26.44 -7.69
CA LEU A 196 9.02 25.43 -8.73
C LEU A 196 7.95 25.79 -9.78
N ARG A 197 6.78 26.27 -9.34
CA ARG A 197 5.72 26.75 -10.25
C ARG A 197 6.17 27.95 -11.07
N ARG A 198 6.94 28.88 -10.49
CA ARG A 198 7.51 30.00 -11.24
C ARG A 198 8.53 29.54 -12.27
N ALA A 199 9.43 28.61 -11.92
CA ALA A 199 10.43 28.07 -12.83
C ALA A 199 9.81 27.30 -14.02
N LEU A 200 8.75 26.54 -13.77
CA LEU A 200 7.95 25.90 -14.82
C LEU A 200 7.24 26.94 -15.70
N ALA A 201 6.66 27.98 -15.10
CA ALA A 201 5.97 29.04 -15.82
C ALA A 201 6.93 29.87 -16.71
N SER A 202 8.16 30.13 -16.26
CA SER A 202 9.17 30.89 -16.99
C SER A 202 9.99 30.08 -18.00
N ARG A 203 9.76 28.75 -18.10
CA ARG A 203 10.58 27.83 -18.91
C ARG A 203 12.06 27.89 -18.53
N ALA A 204 12.35 27.96 -17.23
CA ALA A 204 13.73 28.02 -16.72
C ALA A 204 14.53 26.71 -16.91
N ALA A 205 13.93 25.66 -17.46
CA ALA A 205 14.58 24.39 -17.69
C ALA A 205 15.72 24.55 -18.72
N ALA A 206 16.90 24.06 -18.38
CA ALA A 206 18.09 24.12 -19.22
C ALA A 206 18.77 22.75 -19.27
N VAL A 207 19.52 22.47 -20.35
CA VAL A 207 20.33 21.26 -20.42
C VAL A 207 21.54 21.44 -19.49
N PRO A 208 21.78 20.52 -18.53
CA PRO A 208 22.90 20.66 -17.62
C PRO A 208 24.25 20.70 -18.36
N SER A 209 25.10 21.65 -18.01
CA SER A 209 26.43 21.85 -18.60
C SER A 209 27.51 20.91 -18.03
N ALA A 210 27.17 20.11 -17.02
CA ALA A 210 28.08 19.21 -16.32
C ALA A 210 28.38 17.93 -17.11
N ALA A 211 29.17 18.05 -18.18
CA ALA A 211 29.60 16.92 -18.99
C ALA A 211 30.56 16.00 -18.22
N VAL A 212 30.28 14.69 -18.22
CA VAL A 212 31.19 13.66 -17.71
C VAL A 212 32.20 13.31 -18.80
N ARG A 213 33.49 13.34 -18.45
CA ARG A 213 34.57 12.86 -19.32
C ARG A 213 34.92 11.42 -18.97
N TYR A 214 34.89 10.55 -19.97
CA TYR A 214 35.23 9.14 -19.82
C TYR A 214 36.68 8.86 -20.20
N HIS A 215 37.13 7.63 -19.96
CA HIS A 215 38.43 7.17 -20.43
C HIS A 215 38.51 7.31 -21.97
N LYS A 216 39.68 7.66 -22.52
CA LYS A 216 39.86 7.93 -23.96
C LYS A 216 39.32 6.82 -24.87
N VAL A 217 39.51 5.56 -24.45
CA VAL A 217 38.99 4.38 -25.14
C VAL A 217 37.45 4.42 -25.23
N ILE A 218 36.78 4.71 -24.11
CA ILE A 218 35.30 4.78 -24.06
C ILE A 218 34.80 5.95 -24.92
N GLU A 219 35.47 7.10 -24.88
CA GLU A 219 35.11 8.26 -25.72
C GLU A 219 35.26 7.97 -27.21
N ASP A 220 36.34 7.28 -27.63
CA ASP A 220 36.56 6.91 -29.03
C ASP A 220 35.47 5.97 -29.55
N TYR A 221 35.20 4.88 -28.83
CA TYR A 221 34.15 3.93 -29.21
C TYR A 221 32.75 4.55 -29.12
N ALA A 222 32.47 5.40 -28.12
CA ALA A 222 31.20 6.11 -28.04
C ALA A 222 31.02 7.07 -29.23
N GLY A 223 32.08 7.76 -29.66
CA GLY A 223 32.06 8.61 -30.84
C GLY A 223 31.80 7.83 -32.14
N ARG A 224 32.46 6.68 -32.31
CA ARG A 224 32.25 5.78 -33.45
C ARG A 224 30.82 5.24 -33.51
N ILE A 225 30.23 4.87 -32.37
CA ILE A 225 28.82 4.43 -32.29
C ILE A 225 27.87 5.61 -32.54
N ALA A 226 28.14 6.78 -31.96
CA ALA A 226 27.31 7.98 -32.15
C ALA A 226 27.22 8.41 -33.61
N ALA A 227 28.29 8.27 -34.38
CA ALA A 227 28.31 8.58 -35.82
C ALA A 227 27.40 7.67 -36.67
N LEU A 228 27.04 6.48 -36.16
CA LEU A 228 26.14 5.55 -36.85
C LEU A 228 24.66 5.83 -36.53
N LEU A 229 24.36 6.64 -35.51
CA LEU A 229 23.01 6.88 -35.04
C LEU A 229 22.35 8.04 -35.78
N PRO A 230 21.15 7.86 -36.38
CA PRO A 230 20.43 8.96 -37.02
C PRO A 230 19.91 9.93 -35.96
N PRO A 231 19.74 11.23 -36.30
CA PRO A 231 19.19 12.23 -35.37
C PRO A 231 17.81 11.85 -34.81
N ALA A 232 17.03 11.09 -35.58
CA ALA A 232 15.71 10.60 -35.18
C ALA A 232 15.76 9.55 -34.05
N ALA A 233 16.87 8.83 -33.86
CA ALA A 233 16.97 7.77 -32.85
C ALA A 233 16.96 8.32 -31.41
N GLY A 234 17.52 9.51 -31.20
CA GLY A 234 17.79 10.01 -29.86
C GLY A 234 19.01 10.93 -29.80
N PRO A 235 19.36 11.40 -28.59
CA PRO A 235 20.68 11.96 -28.31
C PRO A 235 21.75 10.90 -28.56
N ALA A 236 22.55 11.09 -29.62
CA ALA A 236 23.47 10.05 -30.12
C ALA A 236 24.51 9.64 -29.07
N ARG A 237 25.02 10.60 -28.29
CA ARG A 237 25.99 10.33 -27.21
C ARG A 237 25.40 9.47 -26.09
N ALA A 238 24.17 9.77 -25.65
CA ALA A 238 23.50 8.98 -24.62
C ALA A 238 23.28 7.53 -25.06
N LEU A 239 22.75 7.34 -26.28
CA LEU A 239 22.49 6.02 -26.84
C LEU A 239 23.79 5.21 -27.02
N ALA A 240 24.88 5.86 -27.45
CA ALA A 240 26.19 5.21 -27.55
C ALA A 240 26.70 4.73 -26.18
N LEU A 241 26.58 5.56 -25.14
CA LEU A 241 26.97 5.18 -23.77
C LEU A 241 26.08 4.07 -23.19
N MET A 242 24.78 4.07 -23.49
CA MET A 242 23.85 3.00 -23.11
C MET A 242 24.21 1.67 -23.78
N ALA A 243 24.51 1.71 -25.10
CA ALA A 243 24.96 0.53 -25.84
C ALA A 243 26.26 -0.05 -25.28
N LEU A 244 27.25 0.81 -24.97
CA LEU A 244 28.50 0.39 -24.32
C LEU A 244 28.30 -0.14 -22.89
N SER A 245 27.27 0.32 -22.19
CA SER A 245 26.92 -0.15 -20.85
C SER A 245 26.11 -1.46 -20.84
N ARG A 246 25.93 -2.10 -22.01
CA ARG A 246 25.13 -3.33 -22.22
C ARG A 246 23.66 -3.20 -21.83
N ASP A 247 23.04 -2.12 -22.27
CA ASP A 247 21.59 -2.02 -22.23
C ASP A 247 20.93 -3.00 -23.24
N GLU A 248 20.60 -4.20 -22.78
CA GLU A 248 20.01 -5.27 -23.60
C GLU A 248 18.63 -4.87 -24.16
N THR A 249 17.93 -4.00 -23.45
CA THR A 249 16.58 -3.54 -23.83
C THR A 249 16.60 -2.49 -24.94
N LEU A 250 17.78 -1.97 -25.30
CA LEU A 250 17.93 -0.99 -26.39
C LEU A 250 17.84 -1.62 -27.78
N GLY A 251 18.09 -2.93 -27.90
CA GLY A 251 18.17 -3.66 -29.17
C GLY A 251 16.95 -3.51 -30.09
N PRO A 252 15.70 -3.70 -29.60
CA PRO A 252 14.50 -3.52 -30.41
C PRO A 252 14.37 -2.10 -30.98
N ARG A 253 14.72 -1.08 -30.20
CA ARG A 253 14.65 0.33 -30.62
C ARG A 253 15.72 0.65 -31.67
N LEU A 254 16.95 0.16 -31.48
CA LEU A 254 18.02 0.30 -32.47
C LEU A 254 17.64 -0.38 -33.79
N ARG A 255 17.07 -1.59 -33.75
CA ARG A 255 16.60 -2.30 -34.96
C ARG A 255 15.46 -1.59 -35.69
N CYS A 256 14.65 -0.79 -35.00
CA CYS A 256 13.61 0.02 -35.65
C CYS A 256 14.19 1.28 -36.31
N ALA A 257 15.31 1.81 -35.79
CA ALA A 257 15.90 3.07 -36.25
C ALA A 257 17.08 2.89 -37.23
N LEU A 258 17.68 1.69 -37.28
CA LEU A 258 18.89 1.36 -38.02
C LEU A 258 18.68 0.12 -38.90
N ASP A 259 19.48 -0.01 -39.93
CA ASP A 259 19.61 -1.23 -40.71
C ASP A 259 20.37 -2.33 -39.95
N ALA A 260 20.18 -3.58 -40.37
CA ALA A 260 20.81 -4.73 -39.71
C ALA A 260 22.35 -4.62 -39.68
N ALA A 261 22.96 -4.04 -40.72
CA ALA A 261 24.40 -3.86 -40.82
C ALA A 261 24.96 -2.83 -39.82
N ALA A 262 24.27 -1.71 -39.57
CA ALA A 262 24.68 -0.77 -38.53
C ALA A 262 24.52 -1.36 -37.13
N VAL A 263 23.45 -2.12 -36.87
CA VAL A 263 23.26 -2.80 -35.58
C VAL A 263 24.39 -3.81 -35.33
N GLU A 264 24.75 -4.62 -36.32
CA GLU A 264 25.88 -5.56 -36.22
C GLU A 264 27.21 -4.83 -36.01
N THR A 265 27.39 -3.67 -36.65
CA THR A 265 28.59 -2.84 -36.46
C THR A 265 28.67 -2.30 -35.03
N ILE A 266 27.55 -1.84 -34.45
CA ILE A 266 27.50 -1.37 -33.05
C ILE A 266 27.87 -2.51 -32.09
N GLU A 267 27.34 -3.72 -32.33
CA GLU A 267 27.65 -4.91 -31.53
C GLU A 267 29.13 -5.30 -31.61
N ARG A 268 29.73 -5.21 -32.81
CA ARG A 268 31.18 -5.41 -33.01
C ARG A 268 32.01 -4.36 -32.26
N LEU A 269 31.67 -3.06 -32.38
CA LEU A 269 32.35 -1.97 -31.69
C LEU A 269 32.28 -2.13 -30.17
N ARG A 270 31.14 -2.59 -29.65
CA ARG A 270 30.97 -2.92 -28.24
C ARG A 270 31.93 -4.04 -27.80
N GLY A 271 32.02 -5.11 -28.58
CA GLY A 271 32.93 -6.23 -28.31
C GLY A 271 34.43 -5.88 -28.45
N GLU A 272 34.77 -4.93 -29.31
CA GLU A 272 36.13 -4.34 -29.41
C GLU A 272 36.45 -3.50 -28.16
N CYS A 273 35.52 -2.64 -27.73
CA CYS A 273 35.68 -1.80 -26.53
C CYS A 273 35.88 -2.64 -25.26
N GLU A 274 35.08 -3.69 -25.10
CA GLU A 274 35.16 -4.59 -23.93
C GLU A 274 36.52 -5.30 -23.87
N ARG A 275 37.07 -5.74 -25.01
CA ARG A 275 38.40 -6.38 -25.06
C ARG A 275 39.54 -5.38 -24.81
N ALA A 276 39.32 -4.11 -25.13
CA ALA A 276 40.30 -3.04 -24.93
C ALA A 276 40.34 -2.55 -23.47
N PHE A 277 39.41 -2.97 -22.59
CA PHE A 277 39.31 -2.52 -21.21
C PHE A 277 39.44 -3.68 -20.23
N ALA A 278 40.33 -3.58 -19.24
CA ALA A 278 40.57 -4.65 -18.27
C ALA A 278 39.40 -4.89 -17.29
N ARG A 279 38.44 -3.97 -17.23
CA ARG A 279 37.25 -4.02 -16.37
C ARG A 279 36.00 -3.88 -17.25
N PRO A 280 34.82 -4.37 -16.80
CA PRO A 280 33.58 -4.17 -17.54
C PRO A 280 33.33 -2.69 -17.85
N VAL A 281 33.07 -2.36 -19.12
CA VAL A 281 32.96 -0.97 -19.59
C VAL A 281 31.83 -0.22 -18.87
N GLY A 282 30.69 -0.88 -18.63
CA GLY A 282 29.58 -0.31 -17.87
C GLY A 282 29.95 0.13 -16.45
N THR A 283 30.80 -0.65 -15.76
CA THR A 283 31.31 -0.29 -14.42
C THR A 283 32.22 0.94 -14.49
N ALA A 284 33.09 1.02 -15.49
CA ALA A 284 33.98 2.17 -15.67
C ALA A 284 33.21 3.47 -15.97
N ILE A 285 32.14 3.38 -16.78
CA ILE A 285 31.22 4.49 -17.05
C ILE A 285 30.52 4.92 -15.74
N HIS A 286 29.98 3.96 -14.98
CA HIS A 286 29.31 4.25 -13.72
C HIS A 286 30.25 4.90 -12.70
N GLU A 287 31.48 4.39 -12.55
CA GLU A 287 32.49 4.99 -11.67
C GLU A 287 32.84 6.43 -12.06
N ALA A 288 32.93 6.73 -13.36
CA ALA A 288 33.20 8.09 -13.85
C ALA A 288 32.06 9.06 -13.50
N ARG A 289 30.80 8.64 -13.71
CA ARG A 289 29.61 9.40 -13.30
C ARG A 289 29.59 9.62 -11.78
N LEU A 290 29.90 8.58 -11.00
CA LEU A 290 29.92 8.65 -9.55
C LEU A 290 31.01 9.60 -9.03
N ARG A 291 32.21 9.59 -9.61
CA ARG A 291 33.26 10.56 -9.27
C ARG A 291 32.78 11.98 -9.52
N LYS A 292 32.19 12.26 -10.69
CA LYS A 292 31.70 13.60 -11.01
C LYS A 292 30.56 14.05 -10.10
N ALA A 293 29.64 13.14 -9.78
CA ALA A 293 28.54 13.41 -8.84
C ALA A 293 29.05 13.72 -7.43
N ARG A 294 30.09 13.01 -6.95
CA ARG A 294 30.73 13.30 -5.66
C ARG A 294 31.42 14.65 -5.64
N GLU A 295 32.18 14.99 -6.68
CA GLU A 295 32.83 16.31 -6.81
C GLU A 295 31.80 17.45 -6.70
N LEU A 296 30.69 17.33 -7.44
CA LEU A 296 29.61 18.33 -7.42
C LEU A 296 28.90 18.38 -6.06
N ALA A 297 28.64 17.22 -5.45
CA ALA A 297 28.00 17.16 -4.13
C ALA A 297 28.89 17.76 -3.04
N GLU A 298 30.18 17.45 -3.02
CA GLU A 298 31.13 17.97 -2.04
C GLU A 298 31.30 19.49 -2.18
N ALA A 299 31.36 20.00 -3.40
CA ALA A 299 31.44 21.45 -3.65
C ALA A 299 30.18 22.21 -3.22
N ALA A 300 29.00 21.56 -3.27
CA ALA A 300 27.71 22.19 -2.94
C ALA A 300 27.25 21.93 -1.51
N THR A 301 27.89 21.05 -0.76
CA THR A 301 27.41 20.61 0.57
C THR A 301 28.33 21.11 1.68
N THR A 302 27.76 21.83 2.64
CA THR A 302 28.42 22.11 3.92
C THR A 302 27.90 21.17 4.99
N ARG A 303 28.80 20.48 5.69
CA ARG A 303 28.44 19.68 6.86
C ARG A 303 28.51 20.56 8.10
N VAL A 304 27.37 20.73 8.76
CA VAL A 304 27.24 21.37 10.07
C VAL A 304 26.98 20.27 11.11
N ALA A 305 27.19 20.56 12.40
CA ALA A 305 26.73 19.67 13.44
C ALA A 305 25.23 19.33 13.22
N ALA A 306 24.89 18.04 13.27
CA ALA A 306 23.53 17.56 13.06
C ALA A 306 22.52 18.19 14.04
N SER A 307 21.25 18.18 13.64
CA SER A 307 20.11 18.91 14.22
C SER A 307 20.16 19.27 15.73
N PRO A 308 19.70 20.47 16.12
CA PRO A 308 19.56 20.93 17.52
C PRO A 308 18.40 20.30 18.32
N TYR A 309 17.79 19.19 17.85
CA TYR A 309 16.70 18.50 18.58
C TYR A 309 17.17 17.18 19.23
N PRO A 310 17.96 17.23 20.32
CA PRO A 310 18.49 16.03 20.98
C PRO A 310 17.38 15.13 21.54
N ILE A 311 16.25 15.70 21.97
CA ILE A 311 15.13 14.96 22.55
C ILE A 311 14.50 14.02 21.51
N MET A 312 14.21 14.52 20.30
CA MET A 312 13.59 13.73 19.23
C MET A 312 14.50 12.59 18.77
N ARG A 313 15.81 12.85 18.72
CA ARG A 313 16.82 11.84 18.38
C ARG A 313 16.92 10.75 19.47
N THR A 314 16.95 11.15 20.73
CA THR A 314 17.00 10.22 21.87
C THR A 314 15.74 9.37 21.94
N LEU A 315 14.56 9.97 21.77
CA LEU A 315 13.29 9.25 21.71
C LEU A 315 13.27 8.25 20.54
N GLY A 316 13.72 8.68 19.36
CA GLY A 316 13.83 7.82 18.19
C GLY A 316 14.75 6.62 18.42
N ALA A 317 15.87 6.80 19.14
CA ALA A 317 16.78 5.72 19.50
C ALA A 317 16.17 4.79 20.57
N ALA A 318 15.50 5.35 21.58
CA ALA A 318 14.82 4.59 22.63
C ALA A 318 13.72 3.68 22.04
N CYS A 319 12.97 4.14 21.04
CA CYS A 319 11.96 3.35 20.32
C CYS A 319 12.52 2.09 19.63
N MET A 320 13.82 2.07 19.30
CA MET A 320 14.46 0.94 18.62
C MET A 320 15.24 0.04 19.59
N HIS A 321 15.42 0.45 20.84
CA HIS A 321 16.11 -0.33 21.84
C HIS A 321 15.26 -1.54 22.25
N PRO A 322 15.82 -2.76 22.45
CA PRO A 322 15.01 -3.96 22.71
C PRO A 322 14.07 -3.86 23.92
N VAL A 323 14.56 -3.28 25.02
CA VAL A 323 13.77 -3.11 26.26
C VAL A 323 12.90 -1.85 26.22
N TRP A 324 13.52 -0.67 26.07
CA TRP A 324 12.79 0.60 26.00
C TRP A 324 11.81 0.69 24.83
N GLY A 325 12.13 0.11 23.67
CA GLY A 325 11.22 0.03 22.54
C GLY A 325 10.00 -0.83 22.83
N ALA A 326 10.15 -1.95 23.55
CA ALA A 326 9.03 -2.76 24.02
C ALA A 326 8.17 -2.01 25.06
N CYS A 327 8.80 -1.29 26.01
CA CYS A 327 8.10 -0.44 26.97
C CYS A 327 7.32 0.70 26.27
N ILE A 328 7.93 1.36 25.29
CA ILE A 328 7.29 2.42 24.50
C ILE A 328 6.17 1.83 23.65
N LEU A 329 6.37 0.66 23.04
CA LEU A 329 5.31 -0.05 22.32
C LEU A 329 4.12 -0.34 23.23
N ALA A 330 4.36 -0.86 24.43
CA ALA A 330 3.30 -1.09 25.41
C ALA A 330 2.58 0.23 25.78
N ALA A 331 3.32 1.32 26.02
CA ALA A 331 2.74 2.63 26.30
C ALA A 331 1.92 3.18 25.13
N VAL A 332 2.40 3.03 23.89
CA VAL A 332 1.68 3.45 22.67
C VAL A 332 0.43 2.61 22.48
N LEU A 333 0.49 1.28 22.69
CA LEU A 333 -0.67 0.40 22.61
C LEU A 333 -1.71 0.71 23.70
N LEU A 334 -1.27 1.02 24.92
CA LEU A 334 -2.15 1.47 26.01
C LEU A 334 -2.79 2.83 25.69
N GLY A 335 -2.02 3.77 25.13
CA GLY A 335 -2.54 5.05 24.66
C GLY A 335 -3.55 4.88 23.53
N LEU A 336 -3.27 3.99 22.57
CA LEU A 336 -4.18 3.64 21.49
C LEU A 336 -5.45 2.98 22.02
N TYR A 337 -5.34 2.08 23.01
CA TYR A 337 -6.49 1.47 23.68
C TYR A 337 -7.34 2.53 24.40
N GLY A 338 -6.72 3.44 25.14
CA GLY A 338 -7.45 4.54 25.80
C GLY A 338 -8.16 5.44 24.79
N PHE A 339 -7.48 5.82 23.71
CA PHE A 339 -8.05 6.73 22.71
C PHE A 339 -9.11 6.06 21.82
N VAL A 340 -8.81 4.91 21.24
CA VAL A 340 -9.71 4.23 20.29
C VAL A 340 -10.75 3.38 21.02
N GLY A 341 -10.37 2.70 22.10
CA GLY A 341 -11.27 1.85 22.89
C GLY A 341 -12.19 2.67 23.78
N VAL A 342 -11.65 3.46 24.71
CA VAL A 342 -12.50 4.20 25.67
C VAL A 342 -13.21 5.38 25.02
N LEU A 343 -12.48 6.26 24.33
CA LEU A 343 -13.09 7.44 23.71
C LEU A 343 -13.82 7.08 22.41
N GLY A 344 -13.20 6.28 21.54
CA GLY A 344 -13.79 5.87 20.27
C GLY A 344 -14.97 4.91 20.45
N ALA A 345 -14.73 3.72 21.02
CA ALA A 345 -15.72 2.65 21.12
C ALA A 345 -16.66 2.74 22.33
N GLY A 346 -16.26 3.43 23.41
CA GLY A 346 -17.17 3.76 24.50
C GLY A 346 -17.91 5.05 24.18
N VAL A 347 -17.29 6.20 24.47
CA VAL A 347 -17.99 7.50 24.47
C VAL A 347 -18.66 7.85 23.14
N LEU A 348 -17.94 7.78 22.01
CA LEU A 348 -18.49 8.21 20.73
C LEU A 348 -19.53 7.23 20.17
N VAL A 349 -19.32 5.92 20.37
CA VAL A 349 -20.27 4.90 19.92
C VAL A 349 -21.52 4.90 20.78
N ASP A 350 -21.41 4.92 22.11
CA ASP A 350 -22.58 4.98 23.00
C ASP A 350 -23.45 6.20 22.66
N PHE A 351 -22.83 7.35 22.38
CA PHE A 351 -23.55 8.53 21.91
C PHE A 351 -24.23 8.31 20.55
N ALA A 352 -23.52 7.76 19.57
CA ALA A 352 -24.07 7.60 18.23
C ALA A 352 -25.12 6.48 18.15
N GLU A 353 -24.85 5.31 18.75
CA GLU A 353 -25.74 4.15 18.77
C GLU A 353 -26.95 4.40 19.66
N ASP A 354 -26.76 4.72 20.94
CA ASP A 354 -27.88 4.80 21.88
C ASP A 354 -28.62 6.13 21.79
N ALA A 355 -27.90 7.26 21.84
CA ALA A 355 -28.57 8.56 21.88
C ALA A 355 -29.13 8.97 20.52
N VAL A 356 -28.43 8.71 19.42
CA VAL A 356 -28.87 9.14 18.07
C VAL A 356 -29.68 8.05 17.37
N PHE A 357 -29.08 6.86 17.17
CA PHE A 357 -29.73 5.83 16.36
C PHE A 357 -30.89 5.14 17.09
N ASN A 358 -30.68 4.58 18.27
CA ASN A 358 -31.73 3.92 19.04
C ASN A 358 -32.74 4.93 19.62
N GLY A 359 -32.29 6.15 19.95
CA GLY A 359 -33.16 7.22 20.45
C GLY A 359 -34.09 7.82 19.38
N TYR A 360 -33.57 8.16 18.19
CA TYR A 360 -34.33 8.92 17.19
C TYR A 360 -34.46 8.20 15.85
N VAL A 361 -33.36 7.72 15.27
CA VAL A 361 -33.33 7.23 13.89
C VAL A 361 -34.13 5.93 13.74
N ASN A 362 -33.80 4.90 14.51
CA ASN A 362 -34.43 3.59 14.46
C ASN A 362 -35.93 3.68 14.77
N PRO A 363 -36.40 4.33 15.86
CA PRO A 363 -37.83 4.47 16.12
C PRO A 363 -38.58 5.24 15.04
N PHE A 364 -37.96 6.28 14.44
CA PHE A 364 -38.56 7.02 13.34
C PHE A 364 -38.79 6.13 12.13
N PHE A 365 -37.76 5.39 11.69
CA PHE A 365 -37.87 4.49 10.55
C PHE A 365 -38.79 3.30 10.82
N THR A 366 -38.81 2.76 12.05
CA THR A 366 -39.74 1.68 12.44
C THR A 366 -41.18 2.14 12.34
N ARG A 367 -41.53 3.30 12.92
CA ARG A 367 -42.89 3.88 12.82
C ARG A 367 -43.27 4.19 11.36
N ALA A 368 -42.34 4.75 10.60
CA ALA A 368 -42.57 5.04 9.18
C ALA A 368 -42.80 3.76 8.37
N ALA A 369 -42.04 2.70 8.61
CA ALA A 369 -42.19 1.42 7.94
C ALA A 369 -43.49 0.71 8.34
N GLU A 370 -43.93 0.83 9.59
CA GLU A 370 -45.22 0.29 10.04
C GLU A 370 -46.42 0.95 9.35
N LEU A 371 -46.32 2.24 9.04
CA LEU A 371 -47.37 3.04 8.39
C LEU A 371 -47.36 2.93 6.86
N LEU A 372 -46.17 2.94 6.24
CA LEU A 372 -46.00 3.09 4.78
C LEU A 372 -45.76 1.77 4.05
N VAL A 373 -45.31 0.72 4.73
CA VAL A 373 -44.92 -0.54 4.10
C VAL A 373 -45.97 -1.62 4.37
N PRO A 374 -46.77 -2.01 3.35
CA PRO A 374 -47.91 -2.92 3.54
C PRO A 374 -47.49 -4.38 3.71
N THR A 375 -46.34 -4.79 3.16
CA THR A 375 -45.86 -6.19 3.22
C THR A 375 -44.92 -6.42 4.40
N GLN A 376 -45.22 -7.43 5.22
CA GLN A 376 -44.39 -7.82 6.37
C GLN A 376 -42.95 -8.18 5.98
N PHE A 377 -42.76 -8.85 4.83
CA PHE A 377 -41.42 -9.16 4.32
C PHE A 377 -40.56 -7.90 4.13
N LEU A 378 -41.10 -6.86 3.50
CA LEU A 378 -40.37 -5.64 3.19
C LEU A 378 -40.17 -4.76 4.45
N ARG A 379 -41.10 -4.84 5.41
CA ARG A 379 -40.96 -4.23 6.72
C ARG A 379 -39.82 -4.86 7.51
N ASP A 380 -39.79 -6.20 7.59
CA ASP A 380 -38.72 -6.94 8.26
C ASP A 380 -37.35 -6.71 7.58
N MET A 381 -37.34 -6.57 6.25
CA MET A 381 -36.11 -6.25 5.49
C MET A 381 -35.55 -4.88 5.84
N LEU A 382 -36.41 -3.89 6.13
CA LEU A 382 -35.97 -2.52 6.42
C LEU A 382 -35.65 -2.32 7.90
N VAL A 383 -36.53 -2.78 8.80
CA VAL A 383 -36.51 -2.47 10.24
C VAL A 383 -36.66 -3.70 11.14
N GLY A 384 -36.62 -4.92 10.59
CA GLY A 384 -36.67 -6.15 11.38
C GLY A 384 -35.36 -6.44 12.14
N PRO A 385 -35.24 -7.64 12.74
CA PRO A 385 -34.05 -8.06 13.47
C PRO A 385 -32.78 -8.05 12.62
N TYR A 386 -32.90 -8.30 11.31
CA TYR A 386 -31.82 -8.18 10.32
C TYR A 386 -32.11 -7.05 9.32
N GLY A 387 -32.74 -5.97 9.77
CA GLY A 387 -33.15 -4.85 8.93
C GLY A 387 -31.96 -4.05 8.38
N VAL A 388 -32.07 -3.57 7.15
CA VAL A 388 -31.04 -2.72 6.53
C VAL A 388 -30.82 -1.42 7.31
N ILE A 389 -31.88 -0.83 7.87
CA ILE A 389 -31.77 0.42 8.63
C ILE A 389 -31.36 0.12 10.07
N THR A 390 -32.15 -0.72 10.77
CA THR A 390 -31.95 -1.02 12.19
C THR A 390 -30.60 -1.67 12.46
N MET A 391 -30.15 -2.54 11.57
CA MET A 391 -28.84 -3.16 11.67
C MET A 391 -27.82 -2.49 10.74
N ALA A 392 -27.90 -2.66 9.42
CA ALA A 392 -26.77 -2.33 8.56
C ALA A 392 -26.32 -0.86 8.66
N LEU A 393 -27.26 0.09 8.68
CA LEU A 393 -26.98 1.52 8.78
C LEU A 393 -26.47 1.91 10.16
N THR A 394 -27.17 1.49 11.23
CA THR A 394 -26.74 1.70 12.62
C THR A 394 -25.30 1.24 12.81
N TYR A 395 -24.93 0.09 12.29
CA TYR A 395 -23.60 -0.44 12.52
C TYR A 395 -22.53 0.20 11.66
N ALA A 396 -22.81 0.42 10.38
CA ALA A 396 -21.86 1.07 9.50
C ALA A 396 -21.57 2.50 9.96
N LEU A 397 -22.56 3.23 10.48
CA LEU A 397 -22.45 4.66 10.80
C LEU A 397 -22.36 4.99 12.29
N ALA A 398 -23.09 4.30 13.17
CA ALA A 398 -23.11 4.59 14.59
C ALA A 398 -21.96 3.91 15.34
N ILE A 399 -21.64 2.66 14.98
CA ILE A 399 -20.60 1.89 15.67
C ILE A 399 -19.23 2.01 14.98
N ILE A 400 -19.16 1.57 13.72
CA ILE A 400 -17.85 1.34 13.09
C ILE A 400 -17.21 2.65 12.63
N LEU A 401 -18.00 3.62 12.15
CA LEU A 401 -17.49 4.89 11.68
C LEU A 401 -16.75 5.69 12.78
N PRO A 402 -17.29 5.89 14.00
CA PRO A 402 -16.55 6.59 15.06
C PRO A 402 -15.27 5.87 15.47
N ILE A 403 -15.32 4.55 15.65
CA ILE A 403 -14.14 3.74 16.02
C ILE A 403 -13.06 3.85 14.94
N THR A 404 -13.42 3.66 13.68
CA THR A 404 -12.48 3.73 12.56
C THR A 404 -11.93 5.14 12.35
N ALA A 405 -12.74 6.18 12.56
CA ALA A 405 -12.29 7.57 12.52
C ALA A 405 -11.26 7.88 13.62
N ALA A 406 -11.55 7.48 14.88
CA ALA A 406 -10.62 7.62 15.99
C ALA A 406 -9.32 6.84 15.74
N PHE A 407 -9.44 5.61 15.22
CA PHE A 407 -8.29 4.80 14.85
C PHE A 407 -7.45 5.42 13.73
N PHE A 408 -8.06 5.95 12.66
CA PHE A 408 -7.33 6.63 11.58
C PHE A 408 -6.64 7.90 12.05
N LEU A 409 -7.26 8.63 12.98
CA LEU A 409 -6.67 9.79 13.61
C LEU A 409 -5.41 9.41 14.41
N ALA A 410 -5.52 8.42 15.31
CA ALA A 410 -4.39 7.93 16.09
C ALA A 410 -3.29 7.32 15.21
N PHE A 411 -3.66 6.55 14.19
CA PHE A 411 -2.70 5.99 13.26
C PHE A 411 -2.02 7.06 12.42
N GLY A 412 -2.73 8.09 11.98
CA GLY A 412 -2.15 9.21 11.25
C GLY A 412 -1.06 9.92 12.06
N VAL A 413 -1.26 10.04 13.39
CA VAL A 413 -0.23 10.52 14.32
C VAL A 413 0.99 9.60 14.35
N LEU A 414 0.80 8.28 14.46
CA LEU A 414 1.90 7.31 14.49
C LEU A 414 2.67 7.22 13.15
N GLU A 415 1.96 7.40 12.04
CA GLU A 415 2.52 7.42 10.69
C GLU A 415 3.36 8.68 10.46
N ASP A 416 2.81 9.86 10.77
CA ASP A 416 3.49 11.14 10.52
C ASP A 416 4.70 11.36 11.44
N THR A 417 4.65 10.83 12.67
CA THR A 417 5.80 10.85 13.60
C THR A 417 6.98 9.99 13.16
N GLY A 418 6.76 9.06 12.23
CA GLY A 418 7.77 8.07 11.85
C GLY A 418 7.98 6.98 12.90
N TYR A 419 6.99 6.72 13.76
CA TYR A 419 7.07 5.62 14.74
C TYR A 419 6.99 4.25 14.06
N LEU A 420 6.13 4.09 13.04
CA LEU A 420 5.88 2.80 12.38
C LEU A 420 7.15 2.16 11.77
N PRO A 421 8.04 2.89 11.07
CA PRO A 421 9.29 2.31 10.58
C PRO A 421 10.20 1.78 11.69
N ARG A 422 10.25 2.44 12.85
CA ARG A 422 11.06 2.00 14.00
C ARG A 422 10.49 0.74 14.63
N LEU A 423 9.17 0.68 14.74
CA LEU A 423 8.47 -0.53 15.18
C LEU A 423 8.77 -1.72 14.26
N ALA A 424 8.81 -1.50 12.94
CA ALA A 424 9.17 -2.54 11.97
C ALA A 424 10.59 -3.08 12.20
N VAL A 425 11.57 -2.21 12.50
CA VAL A 425 12.94 -2.63 12.81
C VAL A 425 12.99 -3.47 14.08
N MET A 426 12.29 -3.05 15.15
CA MET A 426 12.25 -3.79 16.41
C MET A 426 11.57 -5.17 16.25
N ALA A 427 10.50 -5.22 15.47
CA ALA A 427 9.70 -6.42 15.29
C ALA A 427 10.30 -7.41 14.27
N ASP A 428 11.29 -7.00 13.47
CA ASP A 428 11.86 -7.82 12.41
C ASP A 428 12.34 -9.19 12.92
N ARG A 429 13.02 -9.23 14.08
CA ARG A 429 13.46 -10.50 14.66
C ARG A 429 12.31 -11.47 14.94
N PHE A 430 11.18 -10.96 15.44
CA PHE A 430 10.00 -11.77 15.76
C PHE A 430 9.29 -12.24 14.48
N PHE A 431 9.07 -11.35 13.51
CA PHE A 431 8.40 -11.70 12.26
C PHE A 431 9.19 -12.66 11.37
N ARG A 432 10.53 -12.61 11.43
CA ARG A 432 11.39 -13.58 10.73
C ARG A 432 11.14 -15.03 11.19
N LEU A 433 10.70 -15.26 12.42
CA LEU A 433 10.35 -16.61 12.91
C LEU A 433 9.13 -17.18 12.17
N MET A 434 8.21 -16.29 11.76
CA MET A 434 7.01 -16.58 10.97
C MET A 434 7.25 -16.41 9.46
N GLY A 435 8.51 -16.24 9.03
CA GLY A 435 8.88 -16.07 7.63
C GLY A 435 8.45 -14.75 6.98
N LEU A 436 8.13 -13.73 7.78
CA LEU A 436 7.74 -12.40 7.35
C LEU A 436 8.86 -11.38 7.60
N SER A 437 8.85 -10.26 6.87
CA SER A 437 9.67 -9.09 7.18
C SER A 437 9.08 -8.28 8.34
N GLY A 438 9.92 -7.49 9.03
CA GLY A 438 9.48 -6.59 10.09
C GLY A 438 8.39 -5.59 9.67
N LYS A 439 8.26 -5.30 8.37
CA LYS A 439 7.17 -4.48 7.81
C LYS A 439 5.78 -5.05 8.13
N ALA A 440 5.66 -6.36 8.38
CA ALA A 440 4.41 -7.01 8.74
C ALA A 440 3.84 -6.57 10.10
N VAL A 441 4.65 -5.96 10.98
CA VAL A 441 4.12 -5.41 12.24
C VAL A 441 3.10 -4.30 12.00
N LEU A 442 3.24 -3.53 10.92
CA LEU A 442 2.32 -2.46 10.57
C LEU A 442 0.90 -3.02 10.39
N PRO A 443 0.61 -3.90 9.42
CA PRO A 443 -0.73 -4.44 9.26
C PRO A 443 -1.21 -5.21 10.51
N MET A 444 -0.33 -5.93 11.22
CA MET A 444 -0.71 -6.70 12.42
C MET A 444 -1.23 -5.83 13.56
N VAL A 445 -0.54 -4.74 13.88
CA VAL A 445 -1.00 -3.78 14.90
C VAL A 445 -2.29 -3.11 14.45
N LEU A 446 -2.47 -2.88 13.14
CA LEU A 446 -3.72 -2.32 12.62
C LEU A 446 -4.89 -3.29 12.68
N GLY A 447 -4.62 -4.59 12.63
CA GLY A 447 -5.63 -5.63 12.81
C GLY A 447 -6.30 -5.57 14.17
N LEU A 448 -5.57 -5.11 15.21
CA LEU A 448 -6.12 -4.90 16.55
C LEU A 448 -7.22 -3.83 16.56
N GLY A 449 -7.22 -2.91 15.60
CA GLY A 449 -8.35 -2.01 15.36
C GLY A 449 -9.43 -2.69 14.52
N CYS A 450 -9.15 -2.87 13.23
CA CYS A 450 -10.10 -3.43 12.27
C CYS A 450 -9.40 -4.33 11.25
N GLY A 451 -9.79 -5.61 11.21
CA GLY A 451 -9.22 -6.61 10.30
C GLY A 451 -9.35 -6.26 8.81
N THR A 452 -10.44 -5.59 8.39
CA THR A 452 -10.63 -5.17 6.98
C THR A 452 -9.55 -4.18 6.55
N MET A 453 -9.31 -3.16 7.36
CA MET A 453 -8.28 -2.14 7.09
C MET A 453 -6.88 -2.74 7.14
N ALA A 454 -6.65 -3.66 8.08
CA ALA A 454 -5.37 -4.36 8.20
C ALA A 454 -5.04 -5.18 6.95
N VAL A 455 -6.02 -5.87 6.37
CA VAL A 455 -5.82 -6.63 5.13
C VAL A 455 -5.44 -5.72 3.96
N MET A 456 -5.96 -4.50 3.87
CA MET A 456 -5.52 -3.55 2.85
C MET A 456 -4.10 -3.04 3.06
N THR A 457 -3.70 -2.76 4.31
CA THR A 457 -2.36 -2.22 4.58
C THR A 457 -1.26 -3.25 4.39
N THR A 458 -1.60 -4.53 4.22
CA THR A 458 -0.63 -5.54 3.75
C THR A 458 0.00 -5.19 2.39
N ARG A 459 -0.57 -4.27 1.60
CA ARG A 459 0.05 -3.75 0.37
C ARG A 459 1.43 -3.12 0.59
N VAL A 460 1.74 -2.69 1.82
CA VAL A 460 3.07 -2.22 2.23
C VAL A 460 4.14 -3.32 2.14
N LEU A 461 3.72 -4.60 2.16
CA LEU A 461 4.59 -5.74 1.97
C LEU A 461 4.95 -5.90 0.49
N GLU A 462 6.22 -6.17 0.21
CA GLU A 462 6.78 -6.16 -1.15
C GLU A 462 6.31 -7.36 -1.97
N THR A 463 6.32 -8.57 -1.39
CA THR A 463 6.03 -9.80 -2.12
C THR A 463 4.58 -10.26 -1.96
N ARG A 464 4.08 -11.01 -2.94
CA ARG A 464 2.79 -11.70 -2.84
C ARG A 464 2.77 -12.75 -1.72
N ARG A 465 3.91 -13.40 -1.45
CA ARG A 465 4.09 -14.38 -0.37
C ARG A 465 3.86 -13.74 1.00
N ASP A 466 4.56 -12.64 1.30
CA ASP A 466 4.46 -11.93 2.57
C ASP A 466 3.03 -11.42 2.79
N ARG A 467 2.44 -10.85 1.73
CA ARG A 467 1.04 -10.41 1.68
C ARG A 467 0.06 -11.52 2.04
N LEU A 468 0.23 -12.72 1.49
CA LEU A 468 -0.66 -13.86 1.73
C LEU A 468 -0.52 -14.37 3.16
N ILE A 469 0.71 -14.57 3.65
CA ILE A 469 0.97 -15.03 5.02
C ILE A 469 0.44 -14.01 6.04
N ALA A 470 0.69 -12.72 5.83
CA ALA A 470 0.19 -11.68 6.73
C ALA A 470 -1.34 -11.63 6.76
N THR A 471 -2.02 -11.71 5.61
CA THR A 471 -3.49 -11.78 5.56
C THR A 471 -4.04 -13.00 6.29
N PHE A 472 -3.41 -14.16 6.12
CA PHE A 472 -3.80 -15.39 6.82
C PHE A 472 -3.69 -15.22 8.35
N LEU A 473 -2.56 -14.71 8.85
CA LEU A 473 -2.35 -14.51 10.28
C LEU A 473 -3.24 -13.42 10.88
N LEU A 474 -3.53 -12.34 10.14
CA LEU A 474 -4.50 -11.32 10.51
C LEU A 474 -5.90 -11.90 10.71
N ALA A 475 -6.34 -12.75 9.78
CA ALA A 475 -7.65 -13.38 9.85
C ALA A 475 -7.73 -14.43 10.96
N LEU A 476 -6.63 -15.16 11.19
CA LEU A 476 -6.55 -16.23 12.18
C LEU A 476 -6.43 -15.73 13.62
N ALA A 477 -5.48 -14.85 13.95
CA ALA A 477 -5.05 -14.70 15.34
C ALA A 477 -5.13 -13.27 15.89
N VAL A 478 -5.48 -12.28 15.08
CA VAL A 478 -5.56 -10.88 15.52
C VAL A 478 -7.01 -10.52 15.84
N PRO A 479 -7.37 -10.35 17.13
CA PRO A 479 -8.71 -9.87 17.50
C PRO A 479 -8.87 -8.39 17.13
N CYS A 480 -10.08 -7.99 16.71
CA CYS A 480 -10.40 -6.57 16.50
C CYS A 480 -10.75 -5.87 17.82
N ALA A 481 -10.80 -4.53 17.82
CA ALA A 481 -10.97 -3.74 19.03
C ALA A 481 -12.26 -4.09 19.79
N ALA A 482 -13.37 -4.27 19.07
CA ALA A 482 -14.66 -4.63 19.65
C ALA A 482 -14.62 -6.02 20.30
N GLN A 483 -13.96 -6.98 19.65
CA GLN A 483 -13.79 -8.33 20.18
C GLN A 483 -12.88 -8.35 21.40
N LEU A 484 -11.80 -7.55 21.39
CA LEU A 484 -10.86 -7.45 22.50
C LEU A 484 -11.56 -6.92 23.77
N GLY A 485 -12.44 -5.91 23.64
CA GLY A 485 -13.21 -5.38 24.77
C GLY A 485 -14.05 -6.46 25.48
N VAL A 486 -14.82 -7.23 24.72
CA VAL A 486 -15.66 -8.30 25.28
C VAL A 486 -14.82 -9.44 25.85
N ILE A 487 -13.74 -9.84 25.17
CA ILE A 487 -12.80 -10.85 25.68
C ILE A 487 -12.21 -10.42 27.02
N MET A 488 -11.80 -9.15 27.17
CA MET A 488 -11.25 -8.64 28.42
C MET A 488 -12.31 -8.59 29.53
N GLY A 489 -13.56 -8.24 29.21
CA GLY A 489 -14.68 -8.34 30.17
C GLY A 489 -14.92 -9.77 30.65
N MET A 490 -14.88 -10.74 29.73
CA MET A 490 -15.05 -12.15 30.07
C MET A 490 -13.86 -12.70 30.88
N LEU A 491 -12.62 -12.40 30.47
CA LEU A 491 -11.40 -12.80 31.19
C LEU A 491 -11.27 -12.12 32.55
N GLY A 492 -11.79 -10.90 32.72
CA GLY A 492 -11.71 -10.16 33.98
C GLY A 492 -12.45 -10.82 35.15
N GLY A 493 -13.43 -11.68 34.86
CA GLY A 493 -14.07 -12.52 35.88
C GLY A 493 -13.47 -13.92 36.03
N LEU A 494 -12.28 -14.17 35.46
CA LEU A 494 -11.52 -15.41 35.58
C LEU A 494 -10.16 -15.14 36.25
N SER A 495 -9.42 -16.20 36.57
CA SER A 495 -8.09 -16.09 37.19
C SER A 495 -7.02 -15.54 36.24
N LEU A 496 -5.94 -14.98 36.80
CA LEU A 496 -4.77 -14.53 36.02
C LEU A 496 -4.12 -15.67 35.22
N THR A 497 -4.26 -16.92 35.68
CA THR A 497 -3.80 -18.11 34.94
C THR A 497 -4.61 -18.32 33.67
N ALA A 498 -5.93 -18.06 33.68
CA ALA A 498 -6.76 -18.12 32.48
C ALA A 498 -6.28 -17.11 31.42
N PHE A 499 -5.95 -15.88 31.84
CA PHE A 499 -5.38 -14.86 30.95
C PHE A 499 -4.04 -15.29 30.34
N ALA A 500 -3.13 -15.83 31.16
CA ALA A 500 -1.83 -16.32 30.70
C ALA A 500 -1.96 -17.50 29.71
N ILE A 501 -2.89 -18.43 29.98
CA ILE A 501 -3.20 -19.55 29.08
C ILE A 501 -3.77 -19.02 27.76
N TRP A 502 -4.71 -18.07 27.80
CA TRP A 502 -5.29 -17.47 26.60
C TRP A 502 -4.24 -16.83 25.69
N ILE A 503 -3.40 -15.95 26.24
CA ILE A 503 -2.30 -15.32 25.49
C ILE A 503 -1.27 -16.35 25.01
N GLY A 504 -0.92 -17.33 25.86
CA GLY A 504 0.03 -18.39 25.53
C GLY A 504 -0.44 -19.23 24.34
N CYS A 505 -1.71 -19.67 24.36
CA CYS A 505 -2.34 -20.40 23.26
C CYS A 505 -2.39 -19.55 21.99
N LEU A 506 -2.81 -18.29 22.08
CA LEU A 506 -2.90 -17.40 20.92
C LEU A 506 -1.52 -17.17 20.28
N GLY A 507 -0.50 -16.90 21.10
CA GLY A 507 0.88 -16.73 20.65
C GLY A 507 1.47 -18.00 20.02
N ALA A 508 1.19 -19.16 20.61
CA ALA A 508 1.63 -20.45 20.07
C ALA A 508 0.98 -20.75 18.71
N VAL A 509 -0.33 -20.54 18.57
CA VAL A 509 -1.05 -20.72 17.30
C VAL A 509 -0.53 -19.75 16.25
N LEU A 510 -0.37 -18.46 16.60
CA LEU A 510 0.17 -17.44 15.69
C LEU A 510 1.57 -17.83 15.17
N LEU A 511 2.47 -18.25 16.07
CA LEU A 511 3.84 -18.61 15.71
C LEU A 511 3.90 -19.88 14.86
N LEU A 512 3.17 -20.93 15.26
CA LEU A 512 3.15 -22.22 14.56
C LEU A 512 2.50 -22.07 13.19
N ALA A 513 1.32 -21.45 13.11
CA ALA A 513 0.62 -21.21 11.86
C ALA A 513 1.44 -20.33 10.92
N GLY A 514 2.11 -19.30 11.44
CA GLY A 514 3.01 -18.44 10.66
C GLY A 514 4.21 -19.20 10.10
N ARG A 515 4.85 -20.04 10.93
CA ARG A 515 5.99 -20.87 10.50
C ARG A 515 5.57 -21.91 9.46
N LEU A 516 4.44 -22.57 9.64
CA LEU A 516 3.88 -23.52 8.67
C LEU A 516 3.51 -22.82 7.35
N ALA A 517 2.83 -21.68 7.41
CA ALA A 517 2.50 -20.89 6.22
C ALA A 517 3.77 -20.46 5.47
N ALA A 518 4.83 -20.08 6.20
CA ALA A 518 6.12 -19.77 5.58
C ALA A 518 6.77 -20.98 4.89
N LEU A 519 6.56 -22.20 5.36
CA LEU A 519 7.08 -23.41 4.71
C LEU A 519 6.27 -23.79 3.46
N ILE A 520 4.95 -23.56 3.48
CA ILE A 520 4.03 -24.00 2.43
C ILE A 520 3.95 -23.00 1.27
N VAL A 521 3.99 -21.70 1.55
CA VAL A 521 3.76 -20.66 0.54
C VAL A 521 5.06 -20.39 -0.26
N PRO A 522 5.05 -20.54 -1.59
CA PRO A 522 6.24 -20.38 -2.43
C PRO A 522 6.69 -18.92 -2.55
N GLY A 523 7.99 -18.72 -2.78
CA GLY A 523 8.62 -17.41 -3.02
C GLY A 523 9.83 -17.16 -2.13
N GLU A 524 10.69 -16.22 -2.51
CA GLU A 524 11.86 -15.84 -1.71
C GLU A 524 11.52 -14.77 -0.67
N ARG A 525 12.31 -14.71 0.40
CA ARG A 525 12.19 -13.64 1.41
C ARG A 525 12.86 -12.39 0.87
N THR A 526 12.22 -11.23 0.98
CA THR A 526 12.92 -9.97 0.67
C THR A 526 13.87 -9.60 1.78
N GLY A 527 15.02 -9.03 1.42
CA GLY A 527 15.93 -8.44 2.38
C GLY A 527 15.24 -7.29 3.11
N PHE A 528 15.30 -7.28 4.44
CA PHE A 528 14.76 -6.16 5.21
C PHE A 528 15.70 -4.95 5.11
N ILE A 529 15.47 -4.09 4.12
CA ILE A 529 16.10 -2.79 4.00
C ILE A 529 15.00 -1.74 4.19
N LEU A 530 15.09 -0.98 5.28
CA LEU A 530 14.15 0.08 5.60
C LEU A 530 14.92 1.34 5.96
N GLU A 531 14.80 2.37 5.12
CA GLU A 531 15.29 3.70 5.47
C GLU A 531 14.43 4.28 6.59
N ILE A 532 15.03 4.59 7.73
CA ILE A 532 14.31 5.11 8.90
C ILE A 532 14.21 6.63 8.75
N PRO A 533 13.00 7.21 8.58
CA PRO A 533 12.84 8.65 8.53
C PRO A 533 13.16 9.30 9.89
N PRO A 534 13.53 10.59 9.93
CA PRO A 534 13.71 11.30 11.19
C PRO A 534 12.42 11.27 12.02
N PHE A 535 12.56 11.30 13.34
CA PHE A 535 11.41 11.38 14.23
C PHE A 535 10.93 12.82 14.25
N ARG A 536 9.70 13.07 13.85
CA ARG A 536 9.13 14.43 13.71
C ARG A 536 7.84 14.58 14.48
N LEU A 537 7.46 15.82 14.75
CA LEU A 537 6.14 16.11 15.32
C LEU A 537 5.08 16.03 14.20
N PRO A 538 3.91 15.43 14.46
CA PRO A 538 2.87 15.26 13.46
C PRO A 538 2.18 16.60 13.18
N SER A 539 1.97 16.94 11.91
CA SER A 539 1.21 18.12 11.54
C SER A 539 -0.28 17.84 11.65
N ALA A 540 -0.99 18.55 12.54
CA ALA A 540 -2.44 18.34 12.76
C ALA A 540 -3.25 18.45 11.47
N GLY A 541 -2.91 19.40 10.57
CA GLY A 541 -3.60 19.55 9.29
C GLY A 541 -3.44 18.35 8.36
N ASN A 542 -2.23 17.77 8.29
CA ASN A 542 -1.97 16.59 7.48
C ASN A 542 -2.70 15.36 8.03
N VAL A 543 -2.64 15.16 9.35
CA VAL A 543 -3.33 14.06 10.03
C VAL A 543 -4.84 14.14 9.81
N LEU A 544 -5.46 15.31 9.98
CA LEU A 544 -6.90 15.50 9.78
C LEU A 544 -7.32 15.28 8.32
N LEU A 545 -6.55 15.82 7.35
CA LEU A 545 -6.84 15.64 5.93
C LEU A 545 -6.75 14.16 5.53
N LYS A 546 -5.69 13.44 5.94
CA LYS A 546 -5.53 12.01 5.72
C LYS A 546 -6.67 11.20 6.35
N THR A 547 -7.05 11.55 7.57
CA THR A 547 -8.17 10.92 8.29
C THR A 547 -9.47 11.10 7.52
N GLY A 548 -9.76 12.32 7.06
CA GLY A 548 -10.95 12.61 6.24
C GLY A 548 -11.01 11.78 4.95
N HIS A 549 -9.91 11.68 4.21
CA HIS A 549 -9.85 10.85 3.00
C HIS A 549 -10.12 9.36 3.29
N ARG A 550 -9.59 8.82 4.41
CA ARG A 550 -9.82 7.43 4.81
C ARG A 550 -11.25 7.17 5.26
N VAL A 551 -11.87 8.14 5.95
CA VAL A 551 -13.28 8.08 6.33
C VAL A 551 -14.19 8.08 5.10
N VAL A 552 -13.94 8.97 4.12
CA VAL A 552 -14.70 8.99 2.86
C VAL A 552 -14.53 7.69 2.09
N TRP A 553 -13.32 7.14 2.06
CA TRP A 553 -13.06 5.84 1.45
C TRP A 553 -13.84 4.72 2.14
N TYR A 554 -13.85 4.68 3.49
CA TYR A 554 -14.63 3.73 4.27
C TYR A 554 -16.13 3.82 3.93
N LEU A 555 -16.68 5.03 3.85
CA LEU A 555 -18.09 5.24 3.51
C LEU A 555 -18.45 4.79 2.08
N ARG A 556 -17.54 4.94 1.12
CA ARG A 556 -17.79 4.55 -0.27
C ARG A 556 -17.58 3.06 -0.53
N GLU A 557 -16.61 2.44 0.16
CA GLU A 557 -16.16 1.09 -0.17
C GLU A 557 -16.57 0.05 0.86
N ALA A 558 -16.40 0.34 2.15
CA ALA A 558 -16.65 -0.63 3.23
C ALA A 558 -18.09 -0.60 3.72
N ALA A 559 -18.69 0.59 3.88
CA ALA A 559 -20.07 0.72 4.35
C ALA A 559 -21.11 -0.04 3.48
N PRO A 560 -21.05 -0.04 2.13
CA PRO A 560 -21.98 -0.81 1.31
C PRO A 560 -21.90 -2.33 1.54
N LEU A 561 -20.73 -2.86 1.90
CA LEU A 561 -20.57 -4.28 2.19
C LEU A 561 -21.40 -4.72 3.41
N PHE A 562 -21.61 -3.83 4.39
CA PHE A 562 -22.51 -4.11 5.51
C PHE A 562 -23.96 -4.23 5.07
N VAL A 563 -24.41 -3.37 4.15
CA VAL A 563 -25.77 -3.44 3.59
C VAL A 563 -25.97 -4.76 2.85
N TYR A 564 -25.03 -5.14 1.98
CA TYR A 564 -25.11 -6.42 1.27
C TYR A 564 -25.05 -7.62 2.20
N GLY A 565 -24.20 -7.55 3.23
CA GLY A 565 -24.07 -8.61 4.23
C GLY A 565 -25.34 -8.82 5.06
N THR A 566 -25.93 -7.74 5.54
CA THR A 566 -27.20 -7.79 6.28
C THR A 566 -28.36 -8.23 5.40
N LEU A 567 -28.41 -7.80 4.14
CA LEU A 567 -29.44 -8.26 3.20
C LEU A 567 -29.30 -9.77 2.93
N ALA A 568 -28.07 -10.26 2.71
CA ALA A 568 -27.82 -11.69 2.55
C ALA A 568 -28.30 -12.46 3.79
N LEU A 569 -28.04 -11.92 4.99
CA LEU A 569 -28.49 -12.54 6.22
C LEU A 569 -29.99 -12.61 6.37
N PHE A 570 -30.65 -11.50 6.09
CA PHE A 570 -32.10 -11.44 6.11
C PHE A 570 -32.70 -12.50 5.19
N LEU A 571 -32.14 -12.69 3.99
CA LEU A 571 -32.58 -13.73 3.06
C LEU A 571 -32.30 -15.14 3.58
N LEU A 572 -31.12 -15.37 4.18
CA LEU A 572 -30.73 -16.64 4.82
C LEU A 572 -31.66 -17.03 5.98
N ASP A 573 -32.02 -16.05 6.80
CA ASP A 573 -32.94 -16.18 7.93
C ASP A 573 -34.36 -16.51 7.44
N LYS A 574 -34.89 -15.72 6.50
CA LYS A 574 -36.23 -15.97 5.93
C LYS A 574 -36.33 -17.27 5.14
N ALA A 575 -35.23 -17.77 4.58
CA ALA A 575 -35.16 -19.07 3.91
C ALA A 575 -35.10 -20.26 4.89
N GLY A 576 -34.97 -20.03 6.20
CA GLY A 576 -34.77 -21.08 7.22
C GLY A 576 -33.40 -21.76 7.17
N LEU A 577 -32.53 -21.36 6.22
CA LEU A 577 -31.20 -21.93 6.01
C LEU A 577 -30.28 -21.64 7.20
N LEU A 578 -30.53 -20.54 7.92
CA LEU A 578 -29.78 -20.17 9.12
C LEU A 578 -30.00 -21.17 10.26
N ASP A 579 -31.20 -21.73 10.41
CA ASP A 579 -31.48 -22.78 11.39
C ASP A 579 -30.91 -24.14 10.95
N THR A 580 -30.99 -24.47 9.66
CA THR A 580 -30.31 -25.67 9.12
C THR A 580 -28.80 -25.62 9.36
N LEU A 581 -28.18 -24.46 9.18
CA LEU A 581 -26.76 -24.26 9.49
C LEU A 581 -26.47 -24.41 10.99
N LYS A 582 -27.33 -23.91 11.88
CA LYS A 582 -27.18 -24.12 13.33
C LYS A 582 -27.22 -25.62 13.66
N GLU A 583 -28.13 -26.38 13.09
CA GLU A 583 -28.22 -27.82 13.32
C GLU A 583 -27.02 -28.58 12.77
N ALA A 584 -26.51 -28.19 11.60
CA ALA A 584 -25.33 -28.80 11.00
C ALA A 584 -24.04 -28.51 11.79
N LEU A 585 -23.90 -27.30 12.37
CA LEU A 585 -22.73 -26.92 13.17
C LEU A 585 -22.82 -27.37 14.64
N ALA A 586 -24.03 -27.63 15.16
CA ALA A 586 -24.26 -28.05 16.53
C ALA A 586 -23.34 -29.19 17.00
N PRO A 587 -23.18 -30.34 16.30
CA PRO A 587 -22.36 -31.45 16.80
C PRO A 587 -20.88 -31.08 16.98
N VAL A 588 -20.35 -30.20 16.14
CA VAL A 588 -18.97 -29.72 16.27
C VAL A 588 -18.82 -28.84 17.53
N ILE A 589 -19.84 -28.05 17.83
CA ILE A 589 -19.81 -27.11 18.95
C ILE A 589 -20.13 -27.79 20.28
N THR A 590 -21.09 -28.72 20.30
CA THR A 590 -21.47 -29.44 21.52
C THR A 590 -20.51 -30.57 21.85
N ASP A 591 -20.16 -31.41 20.86
CA ASP A 591 -19.49 -32.68 21.14
C ASP A 591 -17.96 -32.51 21.16
N PHE A 592 -17.42 -31.68 20.26
CA PHE A 592 -15.98 -31.47 20.16
C PHE A 592 -15.49 -30.29 21.02
N LEU A 593 -16.14 -29.13 20.93
CA LEU A 593 -15.79 -27.96 21.76
C LEU A 593 -16.36 -28.05 23.19
N GLY A 594 -17.36 -28.90 23.43
CA GLY A 594 -17.97 -29.05 24.76
C GLY A 594 -18.83 -27.85 25.19
N LEU A 595 -19.35 -27.07 24.24
CA LEU A 595 -20.12 -25.85 24.50
C LEU A 595 -21.64 -26.10 24.44
N PRO A 596 -22.46 -25.28 25.12
CA PRO A 596 -23.92 -25.39 25.05
C PRO A 596 -24.43 -25.12 23.62
N ARG A 597 -25.58 -25.70 23.25
CA ARG A 597 -26.13 -25.61 21.88
C ARG A 597 -26.38 -24.16 21.46
N GLU A 598 -26.76 -23.32 22.41
CA GLU A 598 -27.02 -21.88 22.27
C GLU A 598 -25.77 -21.11 21.79
N ALA A 599 -24.56 -21.59 22.12
CA ALA A 599 -23.31 -21.00 21.64
C ALA A 599 -23.17 -21.09 20.11
N THR A 600 -23.85 -22.04 19.47
CA THR A 600 -23.86 -22.18 18.00
C THR A 600 -24.42 -20.94 17.32
N ALA A 601 -25.48 -20.35 17.88
CA ALA A 601 -26.03 -19.10 17.37
C ALA A 601 -25.03 -17.96 17.51
N ALA A 602 -24.31 -17.88 18.64
CA ALA A 602 -23.28 -16.87 18.86
C ALA A 602 -22.12 -16.99 17.87
N PHE A 603 -21.62 -18.19 17.56
CA PHE A 603 -20.57 -18.37 16.54
C PHE A 603 -21.05 -18.05 15.12
N LEU A 604 -22.29 -18.43 14.78
CA LEU A 604 -22.86 -18.15 13.46
C LEU A 604 -23.05 -16.66 13.25
N VAL A 605 -23.62 -15.96 14.23
CA VAL A 605 -23.73 -14.50 14.23
C VAL A 605 -22.32 -13.87 14.26
N GLY A 606 -21.39 -14.48 14.97
CA GLY A 606 -19.95 -14.14 15.02
C GLY A 606 -19.26 -14.07 13.66
N PHE A 607 -19.56 -15.00 12.75
CA PHE A 607 -19.04 -14.97 11.37
C PHE A 607 -19.46 -13.70 10.63
N LEU A 608 -20.69 -13.27 10.86
CA LEU A 608 -21.22 -12.12 10.17
C LEU A 608 -20.69 -10.86 10.85
N ARG A 609 -20.67 -10.91 12.18
CA ARG A 609 -20.10 -9.90 13.06
C ARG A 609 -19.56 -10.48 14.36
N ARG A 610 -18.24 -10.37 14.51
CA ARG A 610 -17.48 -10.96 15.63
C ARG A 610 -17.88 -10.39 16.99
N ASP A 611 -18.23 -9.11 17.05
CA ASP A 611 -18.68 -8.41 18.26
C ASP A 611 -20.01 -8.97 18.79
N TYR A 612 -20.97 -9.28 17.90
CA TYR A 612 -22.24 -9.90 18.29
C TYR A 612 -22.05 -11.33 18.77
N GLY A 613 -21.15 -12.09 18.13
CA GLY A 613 -20.79 -13.41 18.62
C GLY A 613 -20.15 -13.35 20.01
N ALA A 614 -19.28 -12.37 20.25
CA ALA A 614 -18.67 -12.15 21.56
C ALA A 614 -19.71 -11.76 22.62
N ALA A 615 -20.59 -10.80 22.32
CA ALA A 615 -21.64 -10.35 23.22
C ALA A 615 -22.64 -11.48 23.53
N GLY A 616 -22.98 -12.31 22.54
CA GLY A 616 -23.82 -13.49 22.74
C GLY A 616 -23.18 -14.51 23.70
N LEU A 617 -21.88 -14.75 23.58
CA LEU A 617 -21.13 -15.60 24.51
C LEU A 617 -21.01 -14.97 25.91
N HIS A 618 -20.84 -13.66 26.00
CA HIS A 618 -20.85 -12.94 27.28
C HIS A 618 -22.20 -13.09 28.00
N ALA A 619 -23.31 -12.90 27.27
CA ALA A 619 -24.65 -13.06 27.83
C ALA A 619 -24.91 -14.49 28.33
N LEU A 620 -24.44 -15.52 27.60
CA LEU A 620 -24.55 -16.91 28.05
C LEU A 620 -23.76 -17.17 29.34
N ARG A 621 -22.59 -16.55 29.49
CA ARG A 621 -21.81 -16.61 30.74
C ARG A 621 -22.55 -15.94 31.89
N ASP A 622 -23.08 -14.73 31.68
CA ASP A 622 -23.81 -13.98 32.73
C ASP A 622 -25.06 -14.74 33.20
N GLN A 623 -25.68 -15.52 32.30
CA GLN A 623 -26.79 -16.43 32.62
C GLN A 623 -26.35 -17.73 33.32
N GLY A 624 -25.05 -17.91 33.58
CA GLY A 624 -24.51 -19.11 34.23
C GLY A 624 -24.50 -20.36 33.33
N MET A 625 -24.66 -20.21 32.01
CA MET A 625 -24.70 -21.33 31.06
C MET A 625 -23.31 -21.79 30.60
N LEU A 626 -22.25 -21.03 30.89
CA LEU A 626 -20.87 -21.37 30.54
C LEU A 626 -20.04 -21.58 31.80
N ASP A 627 -19.44 -22.76 31.93
CA ASP A 627 -18.42 -23.02 32.94
C ASP A 627 -17.10 -22.26 32.62
N PRO A 628 -16.16 -22.12 33.58
CA PRO A 628 -14.89 -21.41 33.33
C PRO A 628 -14.04 -21.99 32.20
N VAL A 629 -14.07 -23.32 32.00
CA VAL A 629 -13.34 -23.99 30.91
C VAL A 629 -14.02 -23.71 29.56
N GLN A 630 -15.34 -23.82 29.51
CA GLN A 630 -16.18 -23.48 28.35
C GLN A 630 -16.04 -22.02 27.97
N THR A 631 -15.98 -21.11 28.95
CA THR A 631 -15.70 -19.68 28.74
C THR A 631 -14.34 -19.51 28.06
N MET A 632 -13.30 -20.19 28.56
CA MET A 632 -11.97 -20.16 27.95
C MET A 632 -11.93 -20.74 26.53
N VAL A 633 -12.59 -21.88 26.31
CA VAL A 633 -12.70 -22.53 25.00
C VAL A 633 -13.47 -21.64 24.03
N SER A 634 -14.58 -21.04 24.45
CA SER A 634 -15.37 -20.14 23.61
C SER A 634 -14.58 -18.88 23.26
N LEU A 635 -13.82 -18.32 24.21
CA LEU A 635 -12.97 -17.15 23.98
C LEU A 635 -11.83 -17.44 23.01
N LEU A 636 -11.08 -18.52 23.21
CA LEU A 636 -9.99 -18.90 22.30
C LEU A 636 -10.57 -19.21 20.91
N THR A 637 -11.62 -20.02 20.85
CA THR A 637 -12.25 -20.40 19.58
C THR A 637 -12.74 -19.14 18.88
N LEU A 638 -13.52 -18.26 19.52
CA LEU A 638 -14.00 -17.03 18.89
C LEU A 638 -12.87 -16.12 18.41
N THR A 639 -11.76 -16.05 19.14
CA THR A 639 -10.56 -15.28 18.75
C THR A 639 -9.94 -15.83 17.48
N LEU A 640 -9.77 -17.15 17.43
CA LEU A 640 -9.17 -17.85 16.31
C LEU A 640 -10.11 -18.03 15.12
N PHE A 641 -11.41 -18.01 15.41
CA PHE A 641 -12.47 -18.36 14.48
C PHE A 641 -12.73 -17.23 13.50
N VAL A 642 -13.28 -17.70 12.38
CA VAL A 642 -13.57 -17.04 11.12
C VAL A 642 -13.61 -15.49 11.12
N PRO A 643 -12.96 -14.83 10.12
CA PRO A 643 -13.05 -13.39 9.90
C PRO A 643 -14.50 -12.92 9.71
N CYS A 644 -14.86 -11.75 10.24
CA CYS A 644 -16.19 -11.18 9.98
C CYS A 644 -16.46 -11.09 8.47
N LEU A 645 -17.73 -11.08 8.04
CA LEU A 645 -18.09 -11.06 6.62
C LEU A 645 -17.36 -9.96 5.84
N ALA A 646 -17.28 -8.76 6.41
CA ALA A 646 -16.53 -7.65 5.81
C ALA A 646 -15.04 -7.98 5.62
N HIS A 647 -14.40 -8.61 6.62
CA HIS A 647 -13.00 -9.04 6.55
C HIS A 647 -12.83 -10.14 5.50
N PHE A 648 -13.75 -11.11 5.42
CA PHE A 648 -13.75 -12.14 4.37
C PHE A 648 -13.89 -11.56 2.96
N LEU A 649 -14.84 -10.65 2.74
CA LEU A 649 -15.02 -9.95 1.46
C LEU A 649 -13.77 -9.14 1.08
N MET A 650 -13.13 -8.50 2.06
CA MET A 650 -11.88 -7.78 1.83
C MET A 650 -10.73 -8.72 1.46
N MET A 651 -10.66 -9.92 2.04
CA MET A 651 -9.69 -10.94 1.61
C MET A 651 -9.94 -11.37 0.17
N ILE A 652 -11.21 -11.59 -0.23
CA ILE A 652 -11.55 -11.90 -1.63
C ILE A 652 -11.08 -10.78 -2.55
N LYS A 653 -11.30 -9.52 -2.16
CA LYS A 653 -10.89 -8.36 -2.95
C LYS A 653 -9.37 -8.23 -3.09
N GLU A 654 -8.60 -8.47 -2.03
CA GLU A 654 -7.12 -8.30 -2.03
C GLU A 654 -6.32 -9.52 -2.50
N ARG A 655 -6.90 -10.72 -2.45
CA ARG A 655 -6.20 -11.99 -2.74
C ARG A 655 -6.88 -12.82 -3.83
N GLY A 656 -8.09 -12.47 -4.22
CA GLY A 656 -8.94 -13.27 -5.08
C GLY A 656 -9.75 -14.31 -4.30
N LEU A 657 -10.78 -14.86 -4.97
CA LEU A 657 -11.74 -15.78 -4.36
C LEU A 657 -11.09 -17.09 -3.89
N ARG A 658 -10.28 -17.74 -4.74
CA ARG A 658 -9.69 -19.05 -4.42
C ARG A 658 -8.80 -19.01 -3.17
N PRO A 659 -7.82 -18.08 -3.03
CA PRO A 659 -7.01 -18.01 -1.82
C PRO A 659 -7.83 -17.63 -0.58
N ALA A 660 -8.82 -16.74 -0.71
CA ALA A 660 -9.65 -16.32 0.41
C ALA A 660 -10.50 -17.48 0.97
N VAL A 661 -11.15 -18.26 0.10
CA VAL A 661 -11.93 -19.45 0.51
C VAL A 661 -11.03 -20.49 1.15
N CYS A 662 -9.85 -20.76 0.57
CA CYS A 662 -8.89 -21.70 1.13
C CYS A 662 -8.42 -21.27 2.53
N MET A 663 -8.03 -20.00 2.71
CA MET A 663 -7.66 -19.45 4.01
C MET A 663 -8.80 -19.57 5.01
N PHE A 664 -10.04 -19.23 4.62
CA PHE A 664 -11.22 -19.34 5.47
C PHE A 664 -11.44 -20.77 5.98
N VAL A 665 -11.38 -21.77 5.10
CA VAL A 665 -11.55 -23.18 5.49
C VAL A 665 -10.44 -23.62 6.45
N ILE A 666 -9.19 -23.28 6.14
CA ILE A 666 -8.05 -23.62 7.00
C ILE A 666 -8.19 -22.97 8.39
N ILE A 667 -8.58 -21.70 8.44
CA ILE A 667 -8.79 -20.95 9.70
C ILE A 667 -9.92 -21.60 10.52
N ALA A 668 -11.05 -21.92 9.89
CA ALA A 668 -12.17 -22.56 10.58
C ALA A 668 -11.78 -23.90 11.21
N VAL A 669 -11.06 -24.75 10.46
CA VAL A 669 -10.57 -26.04 10.96
C VAL A 669 -9.56 -25.84 12.09
N LEU A 670 -8.61 -24.92 11.94
CA LEU A 670 -7.58 -24.65 12.94
C LEU A 670 -8.17 -24.08 14.23
N ALA A 671 -9.16 -23.20 14.14
CA ALA A 671 -9.84 -22.61 15.29
C ALA A 671 -10.61 -23.66 16.10
N VAL A 672 -11.39 -24.52 15.42
CA VAL A 672 -12.11 -25.62 16.06
C VAL A 672 -11.13 -26.61 16.69
N ALA A 673 -10.08 -27.01 15.95
CA ALA A 673 -9.04 -27.92 16.46
C ALA A 673 -8.33 -27.36 17.69
N ALA A 674 -7.95 -26.09 17.69
CA ALA A 674 -7.31 -25.43 18.82
C ALA A 674 -8.25 -25.32 20.03
N GLY A 675 -9.52 -24.97 19.81
CA GLY A 675 -10.54 -24.94 20.86
C GLY A 675 -10.80 -26.30 21.50
N GLY A 676 -10.95 -27.35 20.70
CA GLY A 676 -11.16 -28.71 21.18
C GLY A 676 -9.94 -29.26 21.91
N ALA A 677 -8.74 -29.01 21.39
CA ALA A 677 -7.49 -29.36 22.07
C ALA A 677 -7.37 -28.65 23.42
N LEU A 678 -7.73 -27.37 23.51
CA LEU A 678 -7.76 -26.64 24.78
C LEU A 678 -8.77 -27.25 25.75
N ASN A 679 -10.00 -27.54 25.31
CA ASN A 679 -11.04 -28.15 26.13
C ASN A 679 -10.56 -29.48 26.76
N TRP A 680 -10.01 -30.37 25.93
CA TRP A 680 -9.51 -31.66 26.38
C TRP A 680 -8.35 -31.52 27.36
N THR A 681 -7.40 -30.62 27.06
CA THR A 681 -6.22 -30.39 27.91
C THR A 681 -6.60 -29.81 29.27
N LEU A 682 -7.48 -28.80 29.31
CA LEU A 682 -7.91 -28.18 30.56
C LEU A 682 -8.70 -29.14 31.45
N ARG A 683 -9.58 -29.96 30.86
CA ARG A 683 -10.34 -30.99 31.59
C ARG A 683 -9.45 -32.12 32.09
N ALA A 684 -8.46 -32.55 31.30
CA ALA A 684 -7.52 -33.60 31.71
C ALA A 684 -6.60 -33.16 32.86
N LEU A 685 -6.20 -31.89 32.88
CA LEU A 685 -5.30 -31.33 33.90
C LEU A 685 -6.01 -30.76 35.13
N ALA A 686 -7.36 -30.73 35.13
CA ALA A 686 -8.19 -30.19 36.21
C ALA A 686 -7.74 -28.80 36.72
N ILE A 687 -7.33 -27.91 35.79
CA ILE A 687 -6.78 -26.61 36.14
C ILE A 687 -7.88 -25.71 36.71
N PRO A 688 -7.72 -25.16 37.93
CA PRO A 688 -8.68 -24.20 38.48
C PRO A 688 -8.56 -22.87 37.72
N LEU A 689 -9.66 -22.48 37.06
CA LEU A 689 -9.79 -21.24 36.29
C LEU A 689 -10.77 -20.24 36.93
N GLY A 690 -11.48 -20.67 37.98
CA GLY A 690 -12.46 -19.89 38.75
C GLY A 690 -11.87 -19.24 39.98
#